data_AF-A0AAP0REG6-F1
#
_entry.id   AF-A0AAP0REG6-F1
#
_cell.length_a   1.000
_cell.length_b   1.000
_cell.length_c   1.000
_cell.angle_alpha   90.00
_cell.angle_beta   90.00
_cell.angle_gamma   90.00
#
_symmetry.space_group_name_H-M   'P 1'
#
loop_
_entity.id
_entity.type
_entity.pdbx_description
1 polymer ?
#
loop_
_entity_poly.entity_id
_entity_poly.type
_entity_poly.pdbx_seq_one_letter_code
_entity_poly.pdbx_strand_id
1 'polypeptide(L)'
;MFQLVICPSSGNHERDWPGTGSFYGNLDSGGECGVLAETMFYVPAENRAKFWYSTDYGMFRFCIAHTEEDWREGTEQYKFIEHCLSSVDRQKQPWLIFLAHRVLGYSSADWYAEQGSFEEPMGRESLQKLWQKYKVDIALYGHVHSYERTCPIYQNICSNEEKHNYKGTFNGTIHVVAGGGGASLADFTTLQTSWSLFKDYDYGFVKLTAFDHSNLLFEYKKSRDGKVYDSFRISRDYRDILACTVDSCPNIYSIIINSVRGRILFSKIRKVTVISEAPKVLGRMRASGLIFLAILCALASFGEVRSHGDQPLSKIAIHKATVSLHDGAYVKASPPILGLGGQNIQWVTLEYSYPNPSIDDWIGVFSPSNFSSSICLPENPRVTPPLLCTAPIKYQYANYSNPKYKDTGKGLLKLQLINQRSGLLFFTIFWWFIKSMPLIVFFSPPIICIVLQPKLVAVSNTIAFANPNAPVYPRLAQGKIWNEMTVTWTSGYGINEAEPFVEWGPLGGEQMHSPAGTLTFSRNSMCGAPARTVGWRDPGFIHTSYLKELWPNTMYTYKLGHRLFNGTYIWSQNYQFRASPYPGQNSVQRVIIFGDMGKDEADGSNEYNNFQFGSLNTTKQLIRDLKNIDIVFHVGDICYANGYISQWDQFTSQIEPIASTVPYMIASGNHERDWPGTGSFYGNMDSGGECGVLAETMFYVPAENRAKFWYSTDYGMFRFCIAHTEHDWREGTEQYEFIEHCLSSVDRQKQPWLVFLAHRVLGYSSDLSYAEEGSFEEPMGRESLQKLWQKYKVDIAIYGHVHNYERTCPVYQNICTNKEKKYYKGALNGTIHVAAGGAGASLSEFTTLQPKWSLFRDYDYGFVKLTAFDHSNLLFEYKKSRDGKVYDSFRISRDYRDILACTVDSCPSTTLAS
;
A
#
# COMPACT_ATOMS: atom_id res chain seq x y z
N MET A 1 29.87 10.85 -15.75
CA MET A 1 29.47 9.44 -15.56
C MET A 1 27.97 9.45 -15.33
N PHE A 2 27.19 8.98 -16.31
CA PHE A 2 25.74 8.95 -16.22
C PHE A 2 25.28 7.55 -15.85
N GLN A 3 24.21 7.46 -15.09
CA GLN A 3 23.56 6.19 -14.73
C GLN A 3 22.14 6.22 -15.31
N LEU A 4 21.67 5.06 -15.76
CA LEU A 4 20.31 4.87 -16.23
C LEU A 4 19.83 3.49 -15.75
N VAL A 5 18.69 3.49 -15.06
CA VAL A 5 17.84 2.31 -14.84
C VAL A 5 16.76 2.37 -15.92
N ILE A 6 16.43 1.24 -16.54
CA ILE A 6 15.57 1.21 -17.72
C ILE A 6 14.34 0.34 -17.42
N CYS A 7 13.15 0.94 -17.50
CA CYS A 7 11.89 0.22 -17.58
C CYS A 7 11.50 0.04 -19.07
N PRO A 8 10.85 -1.08 -19.44
CA PRO A 8 10.38 -1.33 -20.82
C PRO A 8 9.17 -0.45 -21.19
N SER A 9 8.73 -0.54 -22.45
CA SER A 9 7.49 0.05 -22.96
C SER A 9 6.23 -0.55 -22.33
N SER A 10 5.07 0.09 -22.56
CA SER A 10 3.76 -0.53 -22.31
C SER A 10 3.67 -1.89 -23.01
N GLY A 11 3.04 -2.84 -22.32
CA GLY A 11 2.96 -4.23 -22.72
C GLY A 11 1.53 -4.72 -22.93
N ASN A 12 1.39 -6.03 -22.78
CA ASN A 12 0.14 -6.75 -22.99
C ASN A 12 -0.95 -6.33 -21.99
N HIS A 13 -0.56 -6.10 -20.73
CA HIS A 13 -1.47 -5.76 -19.63
C HIS A 13 -2.03 -4.33 -19.67
N GLU A 14 -1.47 -3.45 -20.49
CA GLU A 14 -2.03 -2.11 -20.71
C GLU A 14 -2.94 -2.08 -21.95
N ARG A 15 -2.57 -2.77 -23.05
CA ARG A 15 -3.15 -2.50 -24.38
C ARG A 15 -3.68 -3.68 -25.18
N ASP A 16 -3.34 -4.92 -24.86
CA ASP A 16 -3.78 -6.07 -25.66
C ASP A 16 -5.27 -6.37 -25.45
N TRP A 17 -6.09 -6.15 -26.50
CA TRP A 17 -7.54 -6.36 -26.50
C TRP A 17 -8.06 -6.69 -27.91
N PRO A 18 -9.10 -7.52 -28.09
CA PRO A 18 -9.65 -7.82 -29.41
C PRO A 18 -10.35 -6.60 -30.01
N GLY A 19 -10.03 -6.28 -31.27
CA GLY A 19 -10.74 -5.25 -32.05
C GLY A 19 -10.29 -3.80 -31.82
N THR A 20 -9.33 -3.54 -30.93
CA THR A 20 -8.70 -2.20 -30.76
C THR A 20 -7.66 -1.86 -31.82
N GLY A 21 -7.22 -2.87 -32.59
CA GLY A 21 -6.01 -2.78 -33.42
C GLY A 21 -4.78 -3.43 -32.79
N SER A 22 -4.91 -4.07 -31.60
CA SER A 22 -3.85 -4.91 -31.05
C SER A 22 -3.39 -5.97 -32.05
N PHE A 23 -2.08 -6.23 -32.09
CA PHE A 23 -1.46 -7.22 -32.97
C PHE A 23 -1.83 -8.67 -32.61
N TYR A 24 -1.82 -9.00 -31.32
CA TYR A 24 -2.19 -10.33 -30.83
C TYR A 24 -3.71 -10.44 -30.62
N GLY A 25 -4.32 -9.40 -30.05
CA GLY A 25 -5.74 -9.39 -29.74
C GLY A 25 -6.12 -10.38 -28.64
N ASN A 26 -5.24 -10.62 -27.67
CA ASN A 26 -5.59 -11.32 -26.43
C ASN A 26 -6.46 -10.39 -25.56
N LEU A 27 -6.76 -10.82 -24.33
CA LEU A 27 -7.62 -10.07 -23.39
C LEU A 27 -6.82 -9.55 -22.18
N ASP A 28 -5.49 -9.52 -22.30
CA ASP A 28 -4.53 -9.32 -21.21
C ASP A 28 -4.65 -7.94 -20.55
N SER A 29 -5.15 -6.93 -21.27
CA SER A 29 -5.40 -5.58 -20.75
C SER A 29 -6.68 -5.40 -19.94
N GLY A 30 -7.49 -6.46 -19.78
CA GLY A 30 -8.72 -6.41 -18.99
C GLY A 30 -9.82 -5.46 -19.48
N GLY A 31 -9.60 -4.77 -20.62
CA GLY A 31 -10.47 -3.75 -21.19
C GLY A 31 -9.91 -2.33 -21.13
N GLU A 32 -8.70 -2.12 -20.58
CA GLU A 32 -8.06 -0.80 -20.55
C GLU A 32 -7.80 -0.25 -21.97
N CYS A 33 -7.45 -1.12 -22.93
CA CYS A 33 -7.17 -0.74 -24.32
C CYS A 33 -6.07 0.33 -24.49
N GLY A 34 -5.19 0.47 -23.50
CA GLY A 34 -4.13 1.47 -23.40
C GLY A 34 -4.57 2.83 -22.84
N VAL A 35 -5.85 3.03 -22.49
CA VAL A 35 -6.40 4.36 -22.18
C VAL A 35 -5.84 4.95 -20.88
N LEU A 36 -5.59 4.15 -19.84
CA LEU A 36 -4.99 4.67 -18.61
C LEU A 36 -3.49 4.93 -18.82
N ALA A 37 -2.79 4.02 -19.50
CA ALA A 37 -1.41 4.25 -19.91
C ALA A 37 -1.24 5.56 -20.73
N GLU A 38 -2.04 5.77 -21.78
CA GLU A 38 -2.01 6.97 -22.65
C GLU A 38 -2.36 8.29 -21.93
N THR A 39 -3.16 8.22 -20.85
CA THR A 39 -3.60 9.42 -20.12
C THR A 39 -2.73 9.75 -18.91
N MET A 40 -2.10 8.76 -18.29
CA MET A 40 -1.26 8.94 -17.09
C MET A 40 0.24 9.11 -17.42
N PHE A 41 0.77 8.47 -18.48
CA PHE A 41 2.21 8.48 -18.78
C PHE A 41 2.54 9.27 -20.05
N TYR A 42 3.39 10.29 -19.91
CA TYR A 42 3.85 11.10 -21.05
C TYR A 42 5.10 10.50 -21.72
N VAL A 43 4.92 9.88 -22.88
CA VAL A 43 6.02 9.42 -23.76
C VAL A 43 6.29 10.40 -24.90
N PRO A 44 7.55 10.56 -25.37
CA PRO A 44 7.91 11.47 -26.46
C PRO A 44 7.61 10.88 -27.85
N ALA A 45 6.38 10.40 -28.05
CA ALA A 45 5.88 9.89 -29.33
C ALA A 45 5.24 11.01 -30.18
N GLU A 46 5.35 10.92 -31.51
CA GLU A 46 4.75 11.91 -32.44
C GLU A 46 3.21 11.87 -32.42
N ASN A 47 2.63 10.75 -32.00
CA ASN A 47 1.20 10.59 -31.72
C ASN A 47 1.06 9.89 -30.36
N ARG A 48 0.32 10.49 -29.42
CA ARG A 48 0.11 9.91 -28.08
C ARG A 48 -0.56 8.54 -28.12
N ALA A 49 -1.38 8.28 -29.14
CA ALA A 49 -2.06 7.00 -29.33
C ALA A 49 -1.12 5.88 -29.84
N LYS A 50 0.21 6.06 -29.81
CA LYS A 50 1.22 5.12 -30.31
C LYS A 50 2.43 5.09 -29.38
N PHE A 51 2.60 3.98 -28.66
CA PHE A 51 3.62 3.84 -27.60
C PHE A 51 5.05 3.52 -28.09
N TRP A 52 5.34 3.65 -29.39
CA TRP A 52 6.71 3.60 -29.92
C TRP A 52 7.30 4.99 -30.07
N TYR A 53 8.56 5.15 -29.67
CA TYR A 53 9.25 6.43 -29.71
C TYR A 53 10.77 6.27 -29.70
N SER A 54 11.49 7.34 -30.03
CA SER A 54 12.93 7.43 -29.93
C SER A 54 13.31 8.45 -28.86
N THR A 55 14.39 8.19 -28.14
CA THR A 55 14.94 9.20 -27.20
C THR A 55 16.45 9.11 -27.12
N ASP A 56 17.09 10.27 -26.99
CA ASP A 56 18.54 10.44 -26.93
C ASP A 56 18.94 10.89 -25.52
N TYR A 57 19.76 10.09 -24.83
CA TYR A 57 20.23 10.38 -23.47
C TYR A 57 21.75 10.26 -23.40
N GLY A 58 22.44 11.39 -23.49
CA GLY A 58 23.90 11.45 -23.55
C GLY A 58 24.45 10.71 -24.77
N MET A 59 25.21 9.63 -24.53
CA MET A 59 25.85 8.81 -25.57
C MET A 59 24.97 7.64 -26.06
N PHE A 60 23.71 7.57 -25.62
CA PHE A 60 22.77 6.51 -25.98
C PHE A 60 21.64 7.03 -26.88
N ARG A 61 21.37 6.31 -27.97
CA ARG A 61 20.10 6.34 -28.72
C ARG A 61 19.26 5.15 -28.27
N PHE A 62 18.04 5.41 -27.83
CA PHE A 62 17.04 4.39 -27.54
C PHE A 62 15.97 4.39 -28.64
N CYS A 63 15.68 3.20 -29.17
CA CYS A 63 14.56 2.95 -30.07
C CYS A 63 13.57 2.01 -29.37
N ILE A 64 12.43 2.54 -28.95
CA ILE A 64 11.40 1.84 -28.18
C ILE A 64 10.31 1.38 -29.16
N ALA A 65 10.09 0.07 -29.21
CA ALA A 65 9.02 -0.58 -29.94
C ALA A 65 7.84 -0.93 -29.01
N HIS A 66 6.65 -0.94 -29.57
CA HIS A 66 5.41 -1.32 -28.90
C HIS A 66 4.98 -2.70 -29.39
N THR A 67 5.04 -3.71 -28.52
CA THR A 67 4.84 -5.10 -28.92
C THR A 67 3.39 -5.52 -29.08
N GLU A 68 2.43 -4.65 -28.79
CA GLU A 68 1.01 -4.94 -29.00
C GLU A 68 0.48 -4.26 -30.28
N GLU A 69 1.34 -3.72 -31.16
CA GLU A 69 0.99 -3.26 -32.51
C GLU A 69 2.00 -3.78 -33.56
N ASP A 70 1.55 -4.01 -34.80
CA ASP A 70 2.32 -4.74 -35.81
C ASP A 70 3.67 -4.06 -36.17
N TRP A 71 4.77 -4.75 -35.89
CA TRP A 71 6.15 -4.33 -36.18
C TRP A 71 6.76 -5.02 -37.42
N ARG A 72 5.99 -5.78 -38.21
CA ARG A 72 6.51 -6.56 -39.35
C ARG A 72 6.85 -5.70 -40.56
N GLU A 73 7.66 -6.24 -41.47
CA GLU A 73 8.15 -5.52 -42.65
C GLU A 73 7.02 -4.90 -43.49
N GLY A 74 7.08 -3.59 -43.71
CA GLY A 74 6.08 -2.81 -44.46
C GLY A 74 5.06 -2.04 -43.61
N THR A 75 4.93 -2.34 -42.31
CA THR A 75 4.08 -1.60 -41.35
C THR A 75 4.54 -0.15 -41.13
N GLU A 76 3.77 0.63 -40.37
CA GLU A 76 4.21 1.96 -39.90
C GLU A 76 5.30 1.84 -38.83
N GLN A 77 5.12 0.94 -37.85
CA GLN A 77 6.08 0.76 -36.76
C GLN A 77 7.44 0.25 -37.27
N TYR A 78 7.47 -0.65 -38.26
CA TYR A 78 8.73 -1.09 -38.88
C TYR A 78 9.49 0.07 -39.56
N LYS A 79 8.79 0.97 -40.24
CA LYS A 79 9.38 2.18 -40.85
C LYS A 79 9.90 3.14 -39.78
N PHE A 80 9.17 3.29 -38.67
CA PHE A 80 9.66 4.04 -37.51
C PHE A 80 10.94 3.40 -36.92
N ILE A 81 10.98 2.08 -36.73
CA ILE A 81 12.15 1.37 -36.19
C ILE A 81 13.35 1.56 -37.13
N GLU A 82 13.19 1.35 -38.44
CA GLU A 82 14.25 1.60 -39.41
C GLU A 82 14.68 3.08 -39.42
N HIS A 83 13.77 4.04 -39.28
CA HIS A 83 14.10 5.47 -39.18
C HIS A 83 14.87 5.80 -37.88
N CYS A 84 14.45 5.26 -36.74
CA CYS A 84 15.12 5.47 -35.45
C CYS A 84 16.55 4.91 -35.44
N LEU A 85 16.74 3.73 -36.03
CA LEU A 85 18.03 3.06 -36.16
C LEU A 85 18.95 3.70 -37.22
N SER A 86 18.40 4.31 -38.26
CA SER A 86 19.17 4.92 -39.36
C SER A 86 19.51 6.40 -39.16
N SER A 87 18.71 7.14 -38.38
CA SER A 87 18.89 8.58 -38.13
C SER A 87 19.90 8.93 -37.03
N VAL A 88 20.50 7.93 -36.38
CA VAL A 88 21.40 8.14 -35.23
C VAL A 88 22.77 8.69 -35.67
N ASP A 89 23.20 9.79 -35.06
CA ASP A 89 24.56 10.30 -35.24
C ASP A 89 25.52 9.50 -34.35
N ARG A 90 26.11 8.43 -34.91
CA ARG A 90 27.05 7.55 -34.21
C ARG A 90 28.32 8.25 -33.69
N GLN A 91 28.60 9.51 -34.05
CA GLN A 91 29.68 10.29 -33.41
C GLN A 91 29.24 10.89 -32.06
N LYS A 92 27.94 11.11 -31.86
CA LYS A 92 27.33 11.62 -30.61
C LYS A 92 26.74 10.50 -29.76
N GLN A 93 25.98 9.59 -30.39
CA GLN A 93 25.40 8.41 -29.76
C GLN A 93 26.03 7.11 -30.31
N PRO A 94 27.25 6.74 -29.85
CA PRO A 94 27.91 5.50 -30.26
C PRO A 94 27.23 4.23 -29.73
N TRP A 95 26.27 4.33 -28.80
CA TRP A 95 25.52 3.21 -28.23
C TRP A 95 24.06 3.24 -28.70
N LEU A 96 23.65 2.19 -29.42
CA LEU A 96 22.31 2.06 -30.00
C LEU A 96 21.57 0.90 -29.34
N ILE A 97 20.54 1.23 -28.56
CA ILE A 97 19.81 0.29 -27.72
C ILE A 97 18.38 0.15 -28.26
N PHE A 98 17.93 -1.09 -28.47
CA PHE A 98 16.56 -1.40 -28.84
C PHE A 98 15.78 -1.88 -27.61
N LEU A 99 14.51 -1.48 -27.49
CA LEU A 99 13.63 -1.88 -26.40
C LEU A 99 12.28 -2.35 -26.93
N ALA A 100 11.74 -3.37 -26.29
CA ALA A 100 10.41 -3.92 -26.51
C ALA A 100 9.89 -4.50 -25.19
N HIS A 101 8.57 -4.58 -25.00
CA HIS A 101 8.02 -5.30 -23.84
C HIS A 101 8.17 -6.83 -24.05
N ARG A 102 7.46 -7.40 -25.03
CA ARG A 102 7.56 -8.83 -25.39
C ARG A 102 8.91 -9.21 -26.01
N VAL A 103 9.30 -10.48 -25.88
CA VAL A 103 10.63 -10.98 -26.29
C VAL A 103 10.66 -11.22 -27.80
N LEU A 104 11.03 -10.20 -28.58
CA LEU A 104 11.17 -10.32 -30.05
C LEU A 104 12.48 -11.02 -30.50
N GLY A 105 13.31 -11.48 -29.57
CA GLY A 105 14.71 -11.87 -29.82
C GLY A 105 15.09 -13.29 -29.39
N TYR A 106 15.42 -13.45 -28.10
CA TYR A 106 15.88 -14.70 -27.51
C TYR A 106 15.54 -14.73 -26.01
N SER A 107 14.89 -15.79 -25.54
CA SER A 107 14.83 -16.18 -24.12
C SER A 107 14.67 -17.70 -23.98
N SER A 108 15.24 -18.27 -22.94
CA SER A 108 15.11 -19.68 -22.53
C SER A 108 14.02 -19.90 -21.48
N ALA A 109 12.99 -19.03 -21.43
CA ALA A 109 11.78 -19.29 -20.65
C ALA A 109 11.15 -20.65 -21.04
N ASP A 110 10.59 -21.35 -20.06
CA ASP A 110 9.99 -22.67 -20.24
C ASP A 110 8.85 -22.68 -21.27
N TRP A 111 7.90 -21.74 -21.17
CA TRP A 111 6.69 -21.68 -22.00
C TRP A 111 6.95 -21.36 -23.48
N TYR A 112 8.03 -20.65 -23.83
CA TYR A 112 8.46 -20.53 -25.23
C TYR A 112 8.97 -21.88 -25.75
N ALA A 113 9.79 -22.58 -24.94
CA ALA A 113 10.40 -23.85 -25.32
C ALA A 113 9.38 -25.00 -25.42
N GLU A 114 8.33 -25.00 -24.58
CA GLU A 114 7.19 -25.93 -24.72
C GLU A 114 6.43 -25.74 -26.04
N GLN A 115 6.37 -24.50 -26.54
CA GLN A 115 5.81 -24.16 -27.87
C GLN A 115 6.81 -24.37 -29.02
N GLY A 116 8.05 -24.80 -28.73
CA GLY A 116 9.11 -25.01 -29.72
C GLY A 116 9.81 -23.73 -30.21
N SER A 117 9.64 -22.61 -29.50
CA SER A 117 10.22 -21.30 -29.81
C SER A 117 11.26 -20.86 -28.77
N PHE A 118 11.93 -19.73 -29.03
CA PHE A 118 12.73 -18.96 -28.05
C PHE A 118 12.42 -17.46 -28.12
N GLU A 119 11.35 -17.07 -28.81
CA GLU A 119 10.86 -15.70 -28.98
C GLU A 119 9.38 -15.66 -29.36
N GLU A 120 8.82 -14.45 -29.40
CA GLU A 120 7.50 -14.19 -29.99
C GLU A 120 7.44 -14.49 -31.51
N PRO A 121 6.29 -14.98 -32.03
CA PRO A 121 6.11 -15.25 -33.45
C PRO A 121 6.50 -14.08 -34.37
N MET A 122 7.27 -14.37 -35.43
CA MET A 122 7.79 -13.40 -36.41
C MET A 122 8.71 -12.29 -35.83
N GLY A 123 9.11 -12.36 -34.56
CA GLY A 123 9.99 -11.40 -33.89
C GLY A 123 11.35 -11.26 -34.57
N ARG A 124 12.19 -12.32 -34.52
CA ARG A 124 13.51 -12.32 -35.16
C ARG A 124 13.42 -12.16 -36.68
N GLU A 125 12.47 -12.83 -37.32
CA GLU A 125 12.33 -12.84 -38.79
C GLU A 125 12.17 -11.43 -39.39
N SER A 126 11.45 -10.56 -38.65
CA SER A 126 11.23 -9.16 -39.03
C SER A 126 12.44 -8.28 -38.70
N LEU A 127 12.91 -8.30 -37.44
CA LEU A 127 13.81 -7.25 -36.94
C LEU A 127 15.30 -7.60 -36.94
N GLN A 128 15.69 -8.88 -36.99
CA GLN A 128 17.10 -9.30 -36.90
C GLN A 128 17.97 -8.70 -38.02
N LYS A 129 17.40 -8.49 -39.22
CA LYS A 129 18.08 -7.81 -40.33
C LYS A 129 18.35 -6.33 -40.02
N LEU A 130 17.39 -5.61 -39.42
CA LEU A 130 17.56 -4.21 -39.04
C LEU A 130 18.59 -4.05 -37.91
N TRP A 131 18.52 -4.91 -36.90
CA TRP A 131 19.49 -4.92 -35.79
C TRP A 131 20.93 -5.15 -36.29
N GLN A 132 21.14 -6.08 -37.22
CA GLN A 132 22.45 -6.33 -37.83
C GLN A 132 22.88 -5.22 -38.81
N LYS A 133 21.97 -4.70 -39.65
CA LYS A 133 22.22 -3.61 -40.63
C LYS A 133 22.68 -2.31 -39.95
N TYR A 134 22.06 -1.95 -38.83
CA TYR A 134 22.35 -0.71 -38.09
C TYR A 134 23.22 -0.92 -36.83
N LYS A 135 23.62 -2.16 -36.55
CA LYS A 135 24.42 -2.59 -35.39
C LYS A 135 23.79 -2.21 -34.04
N VAL A 136 22.58 -2.68 -33.76
CA VAL A 136 22.01 -2.56 -32.41
C VAL A 136 22.92 -3.32 -31.44
N ASP A 137 23.31 -2.62 -30.37
CA ASP A 137 24.34 -3.08 -29.45
C ASP A 137 23.76 -3.99 -28.37
N ILE A 138 22.61 -3.59 -27.82
CA ILE A 138 21.83 -4.36 -26.86
C ILE A 138 20.35 -4.24 -27.22
N ALA A 139 19.62 -5.35 -27.18
CA ALA A 139 18.16 -5.39 -27.27
C ALA A 139 17.58 -5.88 -25.93
N LEU A 140 16.74 -5.06 -25.30
CA LEU A 140 16.16 -5.27 -23.96
C LEU A 140 14.68 -5.65 -24.02
N TYR A 141 14.28 -6.61 -23.17
CA TYR A 141 12.93 -7.16 -23.10
C TYR A 141 12.44 -7.28 -21.64
N GLY A 142 11.13 -7.10 -21.41
CA GLY A 142 10.51 -7.09 -20.07
C GLY A 142 9.55 -8.24 -19.75
N HIS A 143 8.88 -8.82 -20.76
CA HIS A 143 7.72 -9.70 -20.58
C HIS A 143 7.99 -11.03 -19.85
N VAL A 144 9.22 -11.54 -19.90
CA VAL A 144 9.62 -12.74 -19.13
C VAL A 144 10.19 -12.27 -17.79
N HIS A 145 9.52 -12.60 -16.69
CA HIS A 145 9.86 -12.16 -15.33
C HIS A 145 11.10 -12.87 -14.75
N SER A 146 12.26 -12.68 -15.35
CA SER A 146 13.54 -13.16 -14.84
C SER A 146 14.69 -12.31 -15.42
N TYR A 147 15.94 -12.68 -15.14
CA TYR A 147 17.10 -12.12 -15.84
C TYR A 147 17.76 -13.17 -16.74
N GLU A 148 18.04 -12.79 -17.99
CA GLU A 148 18.80 -13.62 -18.92
C GLU A 148 19.60 -12.75 -19.90
N ARG A 149 20.82 -13.18 -20.26
CA ARG A 149 21.67 -12.53 -21.26
C ARG A 149 22.26 -13.52 -22.25
N THR A 150 22.23 -13.16 -23.53
CA THR A 150 22.86 -13.92 -24.61
C THR A 150 24.32 -13.52 -24.87
N CYS A 151 25.02 -14.34 -25.63
CA CYS A 151 26.18 -13.91 -26.42
C CYS A 151 25.75 -12.87 -27.49
N PRO A 152 26.68 -12.10 -28.08
CA PRO A 152 26.39 -11.35 -29.31
C PRO A 152 26.02 -12.35 -30.41
N ILE A 153 24.78 -12.29 -30.89
CA ILE A 153 24.16 -13.38 -31.66
C ILE A 153 23.53 -12.91 -32.97
N TYR A 154 23.73 -13.70 -34.02
CA TYR A 154 23.12 -13.51 -35.33
C TYR A 154 22.81 -14.87 -35.96
N GLN A 155 21.63 -15.03 -36.57
CA GLN A 155 21.18 -16.30 -37.19
C GLN A 155 21.37 -17.54 -36.28
N ASN A 156 21.07 -17.38 -34.99
CA ASN A 156 21.19 -18.40 -33.93
C ASN A 156 22.64 -18.86 -33.61
N ILE A 157 23.65 -18.12 -34.08
CA ILE A 157 25.08 -18.40 -33.85
C ILE A 157 25.69 -17.26 -33.02
N CYS A 158 26.40 -17.59 -31.94
CA CYS A 158 27.23 -16.62 -31.23
C CYS A 158 28.39 -16.17 -32.12
N SER A 159 28.54 -14.86 -32.35
CA SER A 159 29.67 -14.34 -33.12
C SER A 159 30.97 -14.30 -32.30
N ASN A 160 30.87 -14.39 -30.97
CA ASN A 160 31.97 -14.28 -30.03
C ASN A 160 31.65 -15.08 -28.77
N GLU A 161 32.62 -15.87 -28.28
CA GLU A 161 32.50 -16.72 -27.09
C GLU A 161 32.96 -16.00 -25.80
N GLU A 162 33.54 -14.82 -25.91
CA GLU A 162 33.84 -13.91 -24.79
C GLU A 162 32.54 -13.57 -24.01
N LYS A 163 32.66 -13.42 -22.69
CA LYS A 163 31.49 -13.32 -21.79
C LYS A 163 31.40 -12.01 -21.02
N HIS A 164 32.52 -11.30 -20.87
CA HIS A 164 32.68 -10.14 -20.00
C HIS A 164 33.39 -8.94 -20.65
N ASN A 165 34.21 -9.10 -21.70
CA ASN A 165 35.01 -8.01 -22.27
C ASN A 165 35.04 -8.00 -23.80
N TYR A 166 33.93 -7.62 -24.44
CA TYR A 166 33.86 -7.47 -25.90
C TYR A 166 34.75 -6.32 -26.38
N LYS A 167 35.63 -6.60 -27.35
CA LYS A 167 36.59 -5.61 -27.89
C LYS A 167 36.53 -5.52 -29.41
N GLY A 168 36.60 -4.30 -29.93
CA GLY A 168 36.61 -4.04 -31.37
C GLY A 168 35.27 -4.37 -32.03
N THR A 169 35.34 -4.96 -33.23
CA THR A 169 34.16 -5.40 -34.00
C THR A 169 33.66 -6.78 -33.55
N PHE A 170 32.35 -6.89 -33.37
CA PHE A 170 31.63 -8.17 -33.28
C PHE A 170 30.34 -8.08 -34.12
N ASN A 171 29.77 -9.22 -34.51
CA ASN A 171 28.54 -9.30 -35.30
C ASN A 171 27.37 -9.67 -34.39
N GLY A 172 26.15 -9.30 -34.77
CA GLY A 172 24.96 -9.61 -33.99
C GLY A 172 24.83 -8.76 -32.71
N THR A 173 23.64 -8.86 -32.13
CA THR A 173 23.19 -8.03 -31.00
C THR A 173 23.27 -8.83 -29.71
N ILE A 174 23.49 -8.18 -28.57
CA ILE A 174 23.36 -8.81 -27.25
C ILE A 174 21.89 -8.70 -26.83
N HIS A 175 21.20 -9.82 -26.65
CA HIS A 175 19.82 -9.84 -26.18
C HIS A 175 19.79 -10.04 -24.67
N VAL A 176 18.92 -9.27 -23.99
CA VAL A 176 18.79 -9.24 -22.54
C VAL A 176 17.32 -9.23 -22.15
N VAL A 177 16.92 -10.21 -21.34
CA VAL A 177 15.66 -10.19 -20.58
C VAL A 177 15.94 -9.58 -19.22
N ALA A 178 15.10 -8.62 -18.80
CA ALA A 178 15.23 -7.89 -17.54
C ALA A 178 13.87 -7.68 -16.85
N GLY A 179 13.00 -8.70 -16.89
CA GLY A 179 11.63 -8.64 -16.36
C GLY A 179 11.49 -8.87 -14.85
N GLY A 180 12.59 -9.09 -14.12
CA GLY A 180 12.61 -9.33 -12.67
C GLY A 180 12.23 -8.12 -11.79
N GLY A 181 11.36 -7.22 -12.27
CA GLY A 181 11.04 -5.94 -11.62
C GLY A 181 10.13 -6.03 -10.39
N GLY A 182 9.41 -7.14 -10.19
CA GLY A 182 8.56 -7.36 -9.00
C GLY A 182 7.38 -8.31 -9.19
N ALA A 183 6.96 -8.56 -10.44
CA ALA A 183 5.95 -9.56 -10.76
C ALA A 183 6.49 -11.00 -10.62
N SER A 184 5.60 -11.97 -10.37
CA SER A 184 5.95 -13.38 -10.12
C SER A 184 6.91 -13.94 -11.16
N LEU A 185 8.04 -14.48 -10.69
CA LEU A 185 9.16 -14.88 -11.52
C LEU A 185 8.85 -16.07 -12.45
N ALA A 186 9.42 -16.04 -13.65
CA ALA A 186 9.22 -17.03 -14.70
C ALA A 186 10.36 -18.07 -14.76
N ASP A 187 10.00 -19.34 -14.87
CA ASP A 187 10.95 -20.46 -14.92
C ASP A 187 11.66 -20.59 -16.27
N PHE A 188 12.77 -21.34 -16.28
CA PHE A 188 13.56 -21.55 -17.49
C PHE A 188 13.50 -23.00 -17.97
N THR A 189 13.51 -23.19 -19.29
CA THR A 189 13.56 -24.51 -19.92
C THR A 189 14.79 -25.33 -19.49
N THR A 190 14.61 -26.65 -19.46
CA THR A 190 15.68 -27.64 -19.30
C THR A 190 16.47 -27.90 -20.59
N LEU A 191 16.05 -27.34 -21.73
CA LEU A 191 16.81 -27.42 -22.99
C LEU A 191 18.15 -26.64 -22.90
N GLN A 192 19.22 -27.22 -23.44
CA GLN A 192 20.55 -26.63 -23.38
C GLN A 192 20.75 -25.56 -24.48
N THR A 193 20.41 -24.31 -24.17
CA THR A 193 20.61 -23.14 -25.03
C THR A 193 22.07 -22.66 -25.02
N SER A 194 22.85 -23.02 -26.05
CA SER A 194 24.29 -22.67 -26.15
C SER A 194 24.58 -21.16 -26.19
N TRP A 195 23.59 -20.35 -26.56
CA TRP A 195 23.70 -18.89 -26.69
C TRP A 195 23.38 -18.12 -25.41
N SER A 196 22.76 -18.75 -24.41
CA SER A 196 22.47 -18.13 -23.11
C SER A 196 23.73 -18.18 -22.24
N LEU A 197 24.28 -17.01 -21.90
CA LEU A 197 25.55 -16.90 -21.17
C LEU A 197 25.36 -16.83 -19.65
N PHE A 198 24.25 -16.24 -19.21
CA PHE A 198 23.88 -16.11 -17.81
C PHE A 198 22.35 -16.02 -17.71
N LYS A 199 21.76 -16.73 -16.75
CA LYS A 199 20.34 -16.65 -16.41
C LYS A 199 20.12 -16.80 -14.91
N ASP A 200 19.13 -16.10 -14.37
CA ASP A 200 18.92 -15.95 -12.93
C ASP A 200 17.43 -15.76 -12.59
N TYR A 201 16.96 -16.53 -11.60
CA TYR A 201 15.58 -16.53 -11.10
C TYR A 201 15.55 -15.75 -9.79
N ASP A 202 15.46 -14.42 -9.89
CA ASP A 202 15.45 -13.50 -8.75
C ASP A 202 14.94 -12.12 -9.18
N TYR A 203 14.63 -11.26 -8.21
CA TYR A 203 14.24 -9.88 -8.48
C TYR A 203 15.48 -9.00 -8.67
N GLY A 204 15.46 -8.15 -9.69
CA GLY A 204 16.61 -7.33 -10.06
C GLY A 204 16.38 -6.41 -11.25
N PHE A 205 17.35 -5.53 -11.48
CA PHE A 205 17.33 -4.52 -12.53
C PHE A 205 18.68 -4.44 -13.25
N VAL A 206 18.65 -3.89 -14.47
CA VAL A 206 19.84 -3.66 -15.29
C VAL A 206 20.24 -2.19 -15.30
N LYS A 207 21.54 -1.95 -15.39
CA LYS A 207 22.13 -0.60 -15.40
C LYS A 207 23.17 -0.47 -16.49
N LEU A 208 23.03 0.56 -17.32
CA LEU A 208 24.04 0.95 -18.31
C LEU A 208 24.91 2.08 -17.76
N THR A 209 26.23 1.98 -17.97
CA THR A 209 27.22 3.02 -17.63
C THR A 209 28.18 3.20 -18.81
N ALA A 210 27.91 4.18 -19.68
CA ALA A 210 28.90 4.63 -20.66
C ALA A 210 29.91 5.56 -19.97
N PHE A 211 31.20 5.20 -20.03
CA PHE A 211 32.29 6.01 -19.48
C PHE A 211 32.74 7.09 -20.47
N ASP A 212 32.79 6.72 -21.74
CA ASP A 212 33.20 7.54 -22.88
C ASP A 212 32.55 6.99 -24.17
N HIS A 213 32.93 7.54 -25.34
CA HIS A 213 32.36 7.15 -26.64
C HIS A 213 32.80 5.75 -27.12
N SER A 214 33.75 5.11 -26.42
CA SER A 214 34.33 3.82 -26.75
C SER A 214 34.06 2.73 -25.72
N ASN A 215 33.78 3.07 -24.46
CA ASN A 215 33.63 2.15 -23.35
C ASN A 215 32.24 2.19 -22.68
N LEU A 216 31.49 1.09 -22.83
CA LEU A 216 30.23 0.82 -22.13
C LEU A 216 30.41 -0.33 -21.11
N LEU A 217 29.86 -0.16 -19.91
CA LEU A 217 29.66 -1.21 -18.92
C LEU A 217 28.16 -1.48 -18.73
N PHE A 218 27.81 -2.76 -18.70
CA PHE A 218 26.51 -3.28 -18.29
C PHE A 218 26.65 -3.95 -16.92
N GLU A 219 25.72 -3.67 -16.00
CA GLU A 219 25.60 -4.34 -14.69
C GLU A 219 24.16 -4.87 -14.52
N TYR A 220 23.99 -6.15 -14.20
CA TYR A 220 22.75 -6.69 -13.63
C TYR A 220 22.87 -6.78 -12.11
N LYS A 221 21.87 -6.27 -11.39
CA LYS A 221 21.84 -6.20 -9.92
C LYS A 221 20.57 -6.81 -9.36
N LYS A 222 20.69 -7.63 -8.31
CA LYS A 222 19.53 -8.13 -7.57
C LYS A 222 18.99 -7.07 -6.62
N SER A 223 17.68 -6.89 -6.57
CA SER A 223 17.00 -5.93 -5.69
C SER A 223 17.20 -6.27 -4.21
N ARG A 224 17.31 -7.56 -3.87
CA ARG A 224 17.43 -8.06 -2.48
C ARG A 224 18.69 -7.62 -1.72
N ASP A 225 19.76 -7.23 -2.42
CA ASP A 225 21.03 -6.82 -1.79
C ASP A 225 21.87 -5.78 -2.57
N GLY A 226 21.39 -5.31 -3.73
CA GLY A 226 22.01 -4.27 -4.54
C GLY A 226 23.35 -4.65 -5.21
N LYS A 227 23.79 -5.91 -5.08
CA LYS A 227 25.08 -6.38 -5.63
C LYS A 227 24.95 -6.71 -7.12
N VAL A 228 26.08 -6.59 -7.82
CA VAL A 228 26.20 -7.02 -9.23
C VAL A 228 26.35 -8.54 -9.27
N TYR A 229 25.52 -9.20 -10.08
CA TYR A 229 25.55 -10.66 -10.26
C TYR A 229 25.97 -11.10 -11.67
N ASP A 230 25.74 -10.26 -12.69
CA ASP A 230 26.33 -10.40 -14.02
C ASP A 230 26.78 -9.01 -14.52
N SER A 231 27.86 -8.99 -15.31
CA SER A 231 28.36 -7.77 -15.94
C SER A 231 29.22 -8.08 -17.15
N PHE A 232 29.22 -7.14 -18.11
CA PHE A 232 30.10 -7.16 -19.26
C PHE A 232 30.46 -5.74 -19.71
N ARG A 233 31.55 -5.62 -20.44
CA ARG A 233 32.02 -4.38 -21.06
C ARG A 233 32.09 -4.51 -22.58
N ILE A 234 31.84 -3.41 -23.27
CA ILE A 234 32.14 -3.22 -24.70
C ILE A 234 33.17 -2.10 -24.81
N SER A 235 34.29 -2.37 -25.50
CA SER A 235 35.38 -1.41 -25.73
C SER A 235 35.76 -1.38 -27.22
N ARG A 236 35.41 -0.29 -27.94
CA ARG A 236 35.60 -0.18 -29.40
C ARG A 236 35.81 1.25 -29.89
N ASP A 237 36.49 1.45 -31.01
CA ASP A 237 36.66 2.76 -31.66
C ASP A 237 35.46 3.08 -32.59
N TYR A 238 35.25 4.34 -32.92
CA TYR A 238 34.26 4.77 -33.93
C TYR A 238 34.52 4.10 -35.30
N ARG A 239 35.78 3.75 -35.60
CA ARG A 239 36.14 2.94 -36.78
C ARG A 239 35.52 1.54 -36.77
N ASP A 240 35.42 0.91 -35.60
CA ASP A 240 34.76 -0.40 -35.44
C ASP A 240 33.24 -0.26 -35.61
N ILE A 241 32.66 0.85 -35.15
CA ILE A 241 31.25 1.19 -35.36
C ILE A 241 30.93 1.33 -36.86
N LEU A 242 31.88 1.78 -37.69
CA LEU A 242 31.71 1.91 -39.15
C LEU A 242 32.12 0.69 -40.00
N ALA A 243 32.92 -0.25 -39.49
CA ALA A 243 33.42 -1.38 -40.29
C ALA A 243 32.30 -2.30 -40.80
N CYS A 244 32.33 -2.73 -42.08
CA CYS A 244 31.27 -3.58 -42.64
C CYS A 244 31.12 -4.93 -41.92
N THR A 245 29.86 -5.34 -41.74
CA THR A 245 29.45 -6.68 -41.31
C THR A 245 28.74 -7.40 -42.46
N VAL A 246 28.35 -8.67 -42.25
CA VAL A 246 27.80 -9.57 -43.31
C VAL A 246 26.67 -8.94 -44.13
N ASP A 247 25.77 -8.19 -43.48
CA ASP A 247 24.56 -7.63 -44.10
C ASP A 247 24.58 -6.09 -44.20
N SER A 248 25.60 -5.43 -43.66
CA SER A 248 25.69 -3.96 -43.61
C SER A 248 26.54 -3.36 -44.75
N CYS A 249 26.96 -4.17 -45.72
CA CYS A 249 27.83 -3.74 -46.84
C CYS A 249 27.06 -3.84 -48.18
N PRO A 250 27.05 -2.79 -49.01
CA PRO A 250 26.34 -2.82 -50.29
C PRO A 250 27.03 -3.76 -51.29
N ASN A 251 26.22 -4.50 -52.08
CA ASN A 251 26.72 -5.28 -53.22
C ASN A 251 27.46 -4.36 -54.21
N ILE A 252 28.74 -4.62 -54.44
CA ILE A 252 29.62 -3.81 -55.31
C ILE A 252 29.36 -4.17 -56.80
N TYR A 253 28.12 -3.96 -57.26
CA TYR A 253 27.67 -4.33 -58.60
C TYR A 253 26.72 -3.31 -59.29
N SER A 254 26.35 -2.21 -58.62
CA SER A 254 25.36 -1.25 -59.15
C SER A 254 25.82 0.21 -59.31
N ILE A 255 27.04 0.58 -58.90
CA ILE A 255 27.52 1.99 -58.93
C ILE A 255 28.81 2.18 -59.75
N ILE A 256 28.85 1.65 -61.00
CA ILE A 256 29.69 2.22 -62.08
C ILE A 256 28.93 2.16 -63.43
N ILE A 257 27.81 2.88 -63.53
CA ILE A 257 27.24 3.29 -64.84
C ILE A 257 26.92 4.78 -64.81
N ASN A 258 27.96 5.62 -64.77
CA ASN A 258 28.17 6.69 -65.73
C ASN A 258 29.53 7.39 -65.52
N SER A 259 29.98 8.10 -66.56
CA SER A 259 31.18 8.95 -66.59
C SER A 259 32.57 8.26 -66.76
N VAL A 260 33.07 8.35 -68.01
CA VAL A 260 34.48 8.45 -68.42
C VAL A 260 35.39 7.18 -68.47
N ARG A 261 35.37 6.56 -69.67
CA ARG A 261 36.53 6.15 -70.51
C ARG A 261 37.65 5.24 -69.93
N GLY A 262 37.55 3.94 -70.24
CA GLY A 262 38.35 3.36 -71.35
C GLY A 262 39.44 2.29 -71.07
N ARG A 263 39.39 1.20 -71.87
CA ARG A 263 40.46 0.19 -72.14
C ARG A 263 40.83 -0.76 -70.97
N ILE A 264 41.25 -2.05 -71.12
CA ILE A 264 41.20 -3.05 -72.21
C ILE A 264 41.51 -4.47 -71.61
N LEU A 265 40.99 -5.57 -72.21
CA LEU A 265 41.36 -7.01 -72.03
C LEU A 265 41.19 -7.72 -70.64
N PHE A 266 40.47 -8.86 -70.53
CA PHE A 266 40.90 -10.31 -70.59
C PHE A 266 41.86 -10.77 -69.43
N SER A 267 41.78 -11.96 -68.79
CA SER A 267 40.96 -13.18 -69.00
C SER A 267 40.94 -14.22 -67.83
N LYS A 268 39.77 -14.87 -67.60
CA LYS A 268 39.51 -16.35 -67.52
C LYS A 268 40.40 -17.30 -66.65
N ILE A 269 39.79 -18.12 -65.76
CA ILE A 269 39.74 -19.62 -65.76
C ILE A 269 38.90 -20.18 -64.55
N ARG A 270 38.64 -21.50 -64.48
CA ARG A 270 37.55 -22.21 -63.73
C ARG A 270 38.02 -23.49 -62.99
N LYS A 271 37.30 -23.89 -61.91
CA LYS A 271 37.22 -25.25 -61.27
C LYS A 271 38.52 -25.74 -60.54
N VAL A 272 38.54 -26.76 -59.65
CA VAL A 272 37.93 -28.13 -59.59
C VAL A 272 37.48 -28.58 -58.17
N THR A 273 36.95 -29.80 -58.06
CA THR A 273 36.04 -30.46 -57.07
C THR A 273 36.65 -31.09 -55.79
N VAL A 274 35.73 -31.44 -54.86
CA VAL A 274 35.80 -32.19 -53.57
C VAL A 274 36.38 -33.63 -53.60
N ILE A 275 37.01 -34.08 -52.49
CA ILE A 275 37.03 -35.47 -51.94
C ILE A 275 36.91 -35.42 -50.39
N SER A 276 36.49 -36.52 -49.73
CA SER A 276 36.19 -36.68 -48.28
C SER A 276 36.96 -37.84 -47.61
N GLU A 277 37.27 -37.79 -46.29
CA GLU A 277 37.47 -39.00 -45.44
C GLU A 277 37.54 -38.73 -43.90
N ALA A 278 37.54 -39.79 -43.08
CA ALA A 278 37.67 -39.87 -41.60
C ALA A 278 38.08 -41.33 -41.20
N PRO A 279 38.17 -41.81 -39.91
CA PRO A 279 38.16 -41.20 -38.55
C PRO A 279 39.31 -41.74 -37.62
N LYS A 280 39.29 -41.51 -36.27
CA LYS A 280 39.70 -42.49 -35.19
C LYS A 280 39.68 -42.01 -33.69
N VAL A 281 38.64 -42.42 -32.94
CA VAL A 281 38.62 -43.38 -31.79
C VAL A 281 39.54 -43.27 -30.52
N LEU A 282 38.90 -43.44 -29.32
CA LEU A 282 39.39 -43.73 -27.93
C LEU A 282 40.13 -42.60 -27.15
N GLY A 283 39.98 -42.41 -25.81
CA GLY A 283 39.19 -43.05 -24.71
C GLY A 283 39.19 -42.12 -23.45
N ARG A 284 38.85 -42.45 -22.19
CA ARG A 284 38.39 -43.69 -21.49
C ARG A 284 37.62 -43.30 -20.16
N MET A 285 37.71 -44.05 -19.05
CA MET A 285 37.09 -43.79 -17.70
C MET A 285 37.96 -44.42 -16.57
N ARG A 286 37.70 -44.50 -15.24
CA ARG A 286 36.58 -44.33 -14.24
C ARG A 286 37.24 -44.15 -12.82
N ALA A 287 36.61 -43.95 -11.64
CA ALA A 287 35.46 -43.15 -11.14
C ALA A 287 35.21 -43.43 -9.61
N SER A 288 34.84 -42.44 -8.78
CA SER A 288 34.43 -42.57 -7.34
C SER A 288 33.61 -41.35 -6.88
N GLY A 289 32.81 -41.34 -5.80
CA GLY A 289 32.33 -42.44 -4.95
C GLY A 289 31.97 -42.01 -3.49
N LEU A 290 30.67 -42.04 -3.12
CA LEU A 290 30.13 -42.11 -1.74
C LEU A 290 30.34 -40.92 -0.74
N ILE A 291 29.72 -39.75 -0.98
CA ILE A 291 29.32 -38.81 0.10
C ILE A 291 27.95 -38.15 -0.21
N PHE A 292 26.84 -38.90 -0.19
CA PHE A 292 25.51 -38.33 -0.52
C PHE A 292 24.31 -38.87 0.28
N LEU A 293 24.53 -39.66 1.34
CA LEU A 293 23.44 -40.29 2.11
C LEU A 293 23.18 -39.67 3.51
N ALA A 294 23.98 -38.69 3.94
CA ALA A 294 23.89 -38.10 5.28
C ALA A 294 23.07 -36.79 5.37
N ILE A 295 22.97 -36.04 4.27
CA ILE A 295 22.40 -34.68 4.26
C ILE A 295 20.86 -34.71 4.13
N LEU A 296 20.31 -35.71 3.45
CA LEU A 296 18.88 -35.83 3.16
C LEU A 296 17.97 -36.01 4.39
N CYS A 297 18.52 -36.44 5.54
CA CYS A 297 17.75 -36.61 6.77
C CYS A 297 17.67 -35.34 7.64
N ALA A 298 18.44 -34.28 7.34
CA ALA A 298 18.50 -33.06 8.16
C ALA A 298 17.51 -31.97 7.71
N LEU A 299 17.00 -32.03 6.48
CA LEU A 299 16.12 -31.00 5.89
C LEU A 299 14.62 -31.25 6.10
N ALA A 300 14.24 -32.36 6.74
CA ALA A 300 12.85 -32.78 6.89
C ALA A 300 12.09 -32.14 8.09
N SER A 301 12.65 -31.09 8.73
CA SER A 301 12.17 -30.65 10.06
C SER A 301 12.16 -29.13 10.36
N PHE A 302 12.15 -28.26 9.35
CA PHE A 302 11.80 -26.83 9.54
C PHE A 302 10.95 -26.27 8.39
N GLY A 303 9.65 -26.60 8.41
CA GLY A 303 8.65 -25.90 7.61
C GLY A 303 8.05 -24.73 8.40
N GLU A 304 8.62 -23.53 8.27
CA GLU A 304 7.99 -22.31 8.80
C GLU A 304 6.74 -21.97 7.97
N VAL A 305 5.56 -22.07 8.57
CA VAL A 305 4.30 -21.60 7.95
C VAL A 305 4.22 -20.09 8.08
N ARG A 306 4.58 -19.36 7.01
CA ARG A 306 4.35 -17.91 6.92
C ARG A 306 2.89 -17.63 6.59
N SER A 307 2.07 -17.43 7.62
CA SER A 307 0.62 -17.19 7.51
C SER A 307 0.20 -15.72 7.42
N HIS A 308 1.14 -14.78 7.35
CA HIS A 308 0.87 -13.34 7.30
C HIS A 308 1.49 -12.74 6.04
N GLY A 309 0.64 -12.25 5.12
CA GLY A 309 1.03 -11.65 3.83
C GLY A 309 0.12 -12.06 2.68
N ASP A 310 -0.25 -13.34 2.58
CA ASP A 310 -1.20 -13.82 1.58
C ASP A 310 -2.65 -13.48 1.98
N GLN A 311 -3.26 -12.53 1.26
CA GLN A 311 -4.71 -12.38 1.20
C GLN A 311 -5.31 -13.67 0.56
N PRO A 312 -6.16 -14.45 1.26
CA PRO A 312 -6.68 -15.73 0.77
C PRO A 312 -7.40 -15.69 -0.59
N LEU A 313 -7.80 -14.50 -1.02
CA LEU A 313 -8.71 -14.26 -2.13
C LEU A 313 -8.11 -13.31 -3.18
N SER A 314 -6.87 -12.83 -3.01
CA SER A 314 -6.19 -11.97 -4.02
C SER A 314 -5.74 -12.74 -5.26
N LYS A 315 -5.55 -14.07 -5.14
CA LYS A 315 -5.13 -14.97 -6.23
C LYS A 315 -6.32 -15.53 -7.04
N ILE A 316 -7.50 -14.93 -6.91
CA ILE A 316 -8.79 -15.57 -7.23
C ILE A 316 -9.64 -14.71 -8.18
N ALA A 317 -9.69 -15.11 -9.46
CA ALA A 317 -10.59 -14.53 -10.46
C ALA A 317 -12.02 -15.09 -10.27
N ILE A 318 -12.82 -14.42 -9.43
CA ILE A 318 -14.15 -14.88 -8.99
C ILE A 318 -15.21 -14.72 -10.10
N HIS A 319 -15.35 -15.73 -10.97
CA HIS A 319 -16.37 -15.75 -12.03
C HIS A 319 -17.41 -16.87 -11.85
N LYS A 320 -18.55 -16.51 -11.25
CA LYS A 320 -19.78 -17.29 -11.01
C LYS A 320 -19.74 -18.27 -9.81
N ALA A 321 -20.30 -17.84 -8.68
CA ALA A 321 -20.57 -18.69 -7.52
C ALA A 321 -21.75 -19.62 -7.82
N THR A 322 -21.70 -20.86 -7.30
CA THR A 322 -22.82 -21.82 -7.42
C THR A 322 -23.05 -22.50 -6.08
N VAL A 323 -24.30 -22.51 -5.62
CA VAL A 323 -24.72 -23.33 -4.47
C VAL A 323 -24.67 -24.80 -4.89
N SER A 324 -23.92 -25.59 -4.13
CA SER A 324 -23.59 -26.99 -4.45
C SER A 324 -23.47 -27.77 -3.15
N LEU A 325 -24.52 -27.71 -2.32
CA LEU A 325 -24.59 -28.41 -1.03
C LEU A 325 -24.25 -29.89 -1.22
N HIS A 326 -23.34 -30.40 -0.40
CA HIS A 326 -22.77 -31.74 -0.54
C HIS A 326 -23.05 -32.54 0.73
N ASP A 327 -23.79 -33.65 0.64
CA ASP A 327 -24.32 -34.38 1.81
C ASP A 327 -23.26 -34.83 2.84
N GLY A 328 -22.03 -35.06 2.38
CA GLY A 328 -20.88 -35.39 3.24
C GLY A 328 -20.13 -34.19 3.85
N ALA A 329 -20.57 -32.95 3.61
CA ALA A 329 -19.91 -31.71 4.07
C ALA A 329 -20.71 -31.06 5.21
N TYR A 330 -20.03 -30.49 6.21
CA TYR A 330 -20.71 -29.77 7.29
C TYR A 330 -19.86 -28.67 7.93
N VAL A 331 -20.56 -27.72 8.58
CA VAL A 331 -20.02 -26.79 9.58
C VAL A 331 -20.94 -26.84 10.80
N LYS A 332 -20.38 -26.81 12.01
CA LYS A 332 -21.12 -26.70 13.28
C LYS A 332 -20.47 -25.64 14.13
N ALA A 333 -21.27 -24.72 14.66
CA ALA A 333 -20.82 -23.60 15.48
C ALA A 333 -21.30 -23.75 16.92
N SER A 334 -20.38 -23.66 17.88
CA SER A 334 -20.64 -23.91 19.29
C SER A 334 -19.94 -22.91 20.23
N PRO A 335 -20.60 -22.42 21.29
CA PRO A 335 -22.01 -22.66 21.66
C PRO A 335 -23.00 -21.87 20.77
N PRO A 336 -24.29 -22.25 20.74
CA PRO A 336 -25.29 -21.59 19.89
C PRO A 336 -25.76 -20.22 20.39
N ILE A 337 -25.60 -19.95 21.70
CA ILE A 337 -25.93 -18.66 22.32
C ILE A 337 -24.68 -18.11 23.00
N LEU A 338 -24.37 -16.84 22.72
CA LEU A 338 -23.22 -16.11 23.27
C LEU A 338 -23.68 -15.07 24.31
N GLY A 339 -22.77 -14.59 25.15
CA GLY A 339 -23.01 -13.46 26.05
C GLY A 339 -24.03 -13.73 27.17
N LEU A 340 -24.27 -14.99 27.55
CA LEU A 340 -25.24 -15.36 28.60
C LEU A 340 -24.94 -14.73 29.97
N GLY A 341 -23.69 -14.34 30.24
CA GLY A 341 -23.30 -13.57 31.42
C GLY A 341 -23.07 -12.08 31.14
N GLY A 342 -23.67 -11.52 30.09
CA GLY A 342 -23.50 -10.13 29.67
C GLY A 342 -22.23 -9.83 28.87
N GLN A 343 -21.48 -10.85 28.42
CA GLN A 343 -20.26 -10.64 27.65
C GLN A 343 -20.56 -10.22 26.20
N ASN A 344 -20.00 -9.08 25.79
CA ASN A 344 -20.09 -8.58 24.41
C ASN A 344 -18.98 -9.09 23.48
N ILE A 345 -18.14 -10.00 23.97
CA ILE A 345 -17.11 -10.70 23.19
C ILE A 345 -17.05 -12.16 23.66
N GLN A 346 -17.07 -13.14 22.74
CA GLN A 346 -17.00 -14.56 23.10
C GLN A 346 -16.33 -15.42 22.03
N TRP A 347 -15.59 -16.44 22.48
CA TRP A 347 -15.03 -17.49 21.62
C TRP A 347 -16.08 -18.49 21.15
N VAL A 348 -16.08 -18.78 19.85
CA VAL A 348 -16.89 -19.81 19.20
C VAL A 348 -15.95 -20.85 18.58
N THR A 349 -16.26 -22.12 18.79
CA THR A 349 -15.57 -23.24 18.14
C THR A 349 -16.38 -23.70 16.94
N LEU A 350 -15.73 -23.70 15.77
CA LEU A 350 -16.26 -24.22 14.51
C LEU A 350 -15.65 -25.59 14.22
N GLU A 351 -16.47 -26.63 14.18
CA GLU A 351 -16.09 -27.95 13.68
C GLU A 351 -16.59 -28.07 12.24
N TYR A 352 -15.72 -28.44 11.30
CA TYR A 352 -16.10 -28.55 9.89
C TYR A 352 -15.42 -29.72 9.18
N SER A 353 -16.09 -30.24 8.16
CA SER A 353 -15.57 -31.33 7.33
C SER A 353 -16.01 -31.22 5.88
N TYR A 354 -15.13 -31.63 4.97
CA TYR A 354 -15.38 -31.76 3.54
C TYR A 354 -14.71 -33.02 2.98
N PRO A 355 -15.38 -33.82 2.14
CA PRO A 355 -14.76 -35.02 1.56
C PRO A 355 -13.68 -34.76 0.50
N ASN A 356 -13.61 -33.56 -0.09
CA ASN A 356 -12.70 -33.24 -1.20
C ASN A 356 -11.79 -32.01 -0.91
N PRO A 357 -11.06 -31.97 0.22
CA PRO A 357 -10.44 -30.74 0.75
C PRO A 357 -9.38 -30.11 -0.18
N SER A 358 -9.36 -28.78 -0.21
CA SER A 358 -8.26 -27.98 -0.79
C SER A 358 -7.38 -27.34 0.28
N ILE A 359 -6.24 -26.78 -0.14
CA ILE A 359 -5.49 -25.81 0.67
C ILE A 359 -6.17 -24.42 0.67
N ASP A 360 -6.93 -24.10 -0.37
CA ASP A 360 -7.59 -22.80 -0.57
C ASP A 360 -9.02 -22.74 0.01
N ASP A 361 -9.46 -23.82 0.65
CA ASP A 361 -10.76 -23.91 1.33
C ASP A 361 -10.84 -22.91 2.49
N TRP A 362 -11.99 -22.23 2.69
CA TRP A 362 -12.12 -21.19 3.70
C TRP A 362 -13.50 -21.10 4.38
N ILE A 363 -13.48 -20.50 5.57
CA ILE A 363 -14.63 -20.24 6.44
C ILE A 363 -14.93 -18.73 6.37
N GLY A 364 -16.18 -18.35 6.15
CA GLY A 364 -16.65 -16.97 6.26
C GLY A 364 -17.62 -16.77 7.41
N VAL A 365 -17.47 -15.67 8.14
CA VAL A 365 -18.37 -15.20 9.22
C VAL A 365 -19.30 -14.13 8.65
N PHE A 366 -20.61 -14.28 8.79
CA PHE A 366 -21.59 -13.32 8.25
C PHE A 366 -22.60 -12.86 9.32
N SER A 367 -22.89 -11.55 9.30
CA SER A 367 -23.96 -10.92 10.09
C SER A 367 -24.53 -9.76 9.28
N PRO A 368 -25.80 -9.82 8.82
CA PRO A 368 -26.83 -10.76 9.23
C PRO A 368 -26.63 -12.20 8.72
N SER A 369 -27.29 -13.13 9.39
CA SER A 369 -27.31 -14.57 9.05
C SER A 369 -27.95 -14.87 7.69
N ASN A 370 -28.89 -14.04 7.24
CA ASN A 370 -29.51 -14.12 5.91
C ASN A 370 -28.68 -13.34 4.86
N PHE A 371 -27.47 -13.84 4.60
CA PHE A 371 -26.54 -13.30 3.61
C PHE A 371 -26.91 -13.69 2.16
N SER A 372 -26.29 -13.04 1.17
CA SER A 372 -26.27 -13.52 -0.22
C SER A 372 -24.88 -14.02 -0.62
N SER A 373 -24.79 -15.31 -0.98
CA SER A 373 -23.59 -15.89 -1.62
C SER A 373 -23.52 -15.63 -3.13
N SER A 374 -24.34 -14.73 -3.67
CA SER A 374 -24.24 -14.30 -5.07
C SER A 374 -22.98 -13.44 -5.25
N ILE A 375 -22.43 -13.44 -6.47
CA ILE A 375 -21.33 -12.51 -6.81
C ILE A 375 -21.90 -11.15 -7.19
N CYS A 376 -21.28 -10.11 -6.64
CA CYS A 376 -21.46 -8.74 -7.10
C CYS A 376 -20.10 -8.31 -7.71
N LEU A 377 -20.12 -7.90 -8.98
CA LEU A 377 -18.91 -7.49 -9.70
C LEU A 377 -18.37 -6.17 -9.12
N PRO A 378 -17.05 -5.94 -9.18
CA PRO A 378 -16.45 -4.71 -8.64
C PRO A 378 -16.86 -3.49 -9.47
N GLU A 379 -17.43 -2.49 -8.80
CA GLU A 379 -17.85 -1.22 -9.42
C GLU A 379 -16.68 -0.23 -9.56
N ASN A 380 -15.63 -0.38 -8.74
CA ASN A 380 -14.42 0.44 -8.71
C ASN A 380 -13.29 -0.30 -7.94
N PRO A 381 -12.03 0.19 -7.94
CA PRO A 381 -10.88 -0.49 -7.32
C PRO A 381 -10.95 -0.71 -5.79
N ARG A 382 -11.84 -0.03 -5.06
CA ARG A 382 -12.06 -0.27 -3.61
C ARG A 382 -12.94 -1.50 -3.35
N VAL A 383 -13.64 -2.03 -4.36
CA VAL A 383 -14.42 -3.27 -4.26
C VAL A 383 -13.51 -4.49 -4.44
N THR A 384 -12.79 -4.83 -3.37
CA THR A 384 -11.83 -5.94 -3.29
C THR A 384 -12.47 -7.33 -3.13
N PRO A 385 -11.76 -8.43 -3.46
CA PRO A 385 -12.20 -9.79 -3.13
C PRO A 385 -12.28 -10.03 -1.61
N PRO A 386 -13.24 -10.86 -1.10
CA PRO A 386 -14.20 -11.67 -1.86
C PRO A 386 -15.34 -10.84 -2.46
N LEU A 387 -15.62 -11.08 -3.75
CA LEU A 387 -16.63 -10.37 -4.54
C LEU A 387 -18.05 -10.91 -4.30
N LEU A 388 -18.48 -10.96 -3.04
CA LEU A 388 -19.81 -11.41 -2.62
C LEU A 388 -20.78 -10.24 -2.45
N CYS A 389 -22.05 -10.43 -2.81
CA CYS A 389 -23.13 -9.44 -2.61
C CYS A 389 -23.48 -9.21 -1.13
N THR A 390 -22.86 -9.93 -0.20
CA THR A 390 -22.81 -9.59 1.22
C THR A 390 -21.38 -9.83 1.67
N ALA A 391 -20.70 -8.77 2.09
CA ALA A 391 -19.38 -8.87 2.70
C ALA A 391 -19.43 -9.79 3.95
N PRO A 392 -18.55 -10.81 4.09
CA PRO A 392 -18.28 -11.40 5.39
C PRO A 392 -17.72 -10.35 6.34
N ILE A 393 -18.02 -10.52 7.63
CA ILE A 393 -17.40 -9.76 8.73
C ILE A 393 -15.88 -10.03 8.74
N LYS A 394 -15.52 -11.31 8.63
CA LYS A 394 -14.15 -11.83 8.52
C LYS A 394 -14.13 -13.26 7.97
N TYR A 395 -12.98 -13.74 7.57
CA TYR A 395 -12.77 -15.06 6.96
C TYR A 395 -11.42 -15.69 7.34
N GLN A 396 -11.32 -17.01 7.28
CA GLN A 396 -10.07 -17.74 7.57
C GLN A 396 -9.97 -19.04 6.77
N TYR A 397 -8.75 -19.41 6.36
CA TYR A 397 -8.49 -20.70 5.71
C TYR A 397 -8.84 -21.89 6.60
N ALA A 398 -9.40 -22.94 5.99
CA ALA A 398 -9.77 -24.20 6.64
C ALA A 398 -8.56 -24.99 7.19
N ASN A 399 -7.34 -24.66 6.75
CA ASN A 399 -6.09 -25.27 7.18
C ASN A 399 -5.36 -24.51 8.31
N TYR A 400 -5.78 -23.28 8.66
CA TYR A 400 -5.02 -22.35 9.52
C TYR A 400 -4.62 -22.94 10.87
N SER A 401 -5.57 -23.61 11.54
CA SER A 401 -5.34 -24.33 12.81
C SER A 401 -4.97 -25.81 12.65
N ASN A 402 -5.15 -26.38 11.45
CA ASN A 402 -4.87 -27.78 11.16
C ASN A 402 -4.21 -27.95 9.78
N PRO A 403 -2.86 -27.97 9.70
CA PRO A 403 -2.13 -28.19 8.45
C PRO A 403 -2.45 -29.52 7.75
N LYS A 404 -3.06 -30.50 8.45
CA LYS A 404 -3.52 -31.77 7.89
C LYS A 404 -4.94 -31.70 7.30
N TYR A 405 -5.58 -30.53 7.26
CA TYR A 405 -6.92 -30.36 6.69
C TYR A 405 -7.00 -30.92 5.26
N LYS A 406 -6.01 -30.59 4.42
CA LYS A 406 -5.87 -31.08 3.03
C LYS A 406 -5.82 -32.62 2.88
N ASP A 407 -5.40 -33.34 3.93
CA ASP A 407 -5.21 -34.79 3.91
C ASP A 407 -6.38 -35.53 4.59
N THR A 408 -7.14 -34.83 5.44
CA THR A 408 -8.14 -35.41 6.36
C THR A 408 -9.57 -34.94 6.13
N GLY A 409 -9.75 -33.85 5.38
CA GLY A 409 -11.06 -33.25 5.13
C GLY A 409 -11.75 -32.74 6.40
N LYS A 410 -10.99 -32.43 7.47
CA LYS A 410 -11.51 -32.09 8.79
C LYS A 410 -10.70 -31.00 9.46
N GLY A 411 -11.37 -30.03 10.09
CA GLY A 411 -10.73 -28.95 10.80
C GLY A 411 -11.55 -28.41 11.95
N LEU A 412 -10.89 -27.63 12.80
CA LEU A 412 -11.47 -27.00 13.97
C LEU A 412 -10.87 -25.61 14.13
N LEU A 413 -11.68 -24.56 13.94
CA LEU A 413 -11.28 -23.18 14.17
C LEU A 413 -11.88 -22.66 15.47
N LYS A 414 -11.18 -21.73 16.11
CA LYS A 414 -11.69 -20.93 17.22
C LYS A 414 -11.67 -19.48 16.79
N LEU A 415 -12.85 -18.87 16.70
CA LEU A 415 -13.01 -17.48 16.33
C LEU A 415 -13.53 -16.70 17.54
N GLN A 416 -12.99 -15.53 17.78
CA GLN A 416 -13.49 -14.56 18.76
C GLN A 416 -14.49 -13.66 18.06
N LEU A 417 -15.73 -13.62 18.54
CA LEU A 417 -16.79 -12.78 17.98
C LEU A 417 -17.20 -11.67 18.93
N ILE A 418 -17.61 -10.55 18.35
CA ILE A 418 -18.07 -9.34 19.03
C ILE A 418 -19.60 -9.18 18.86
N ASN A 419 -20.26 -8.57 19.85
CA ASN A 419 -21.70 -8.31 19.83
C ASN A 419 -22.03 -7.04 19.04
N GLN A 420 -21.97 -7.15 17.71
CA GLN A 420 -22.26 -6.06 16.79
C GLN A 420 -23.67 -6.09 16.19
N ARG A 421 -24.69 -6.51 16.97
CA ARG A 421 -26.10 -6.68 16.54
C ARG A 421 -26.33 -7.82 15.54
N SER A 422 -27.63 -8.15 15.36
CA SER A 422 -28.12 -9.26 14.53
C SER A 422 -27.71 -10.67 15.00
N GLY A 423 -28.39 -11.70 14.47
CA GLY A 423 -27.87 -13.06 14.46
C GLY A 423 -26.66 -13.20 13.53
N LEU A 424 -25.81 -14.18 13.85
CA LEU A 424 -24.54 -14.51 13.18
C LEU A 424 -24.64 -15.93 12.58
N LEU A 425 -24.00 -16.16 11.44
CA LEU A 425 -23.95 -17.48 10.79
C LEU A 425 -22.60 -17.68 10.10
N PHE A 426 -22.11 -18.93 10.10
CA PHE A 426 -20.85 -19.32 9.49
C PHE A 426 -21.07 -20.22 8.29
N PHE A 427 -20.23 -20.05 7.29
CA PHE A 427 -20.26 -20.87 6.08
C PHE A 427 -18.87 -21.42 5.80
N THR A 428 -18.82 -22.59 5.18
CA THR A 428 -17.62 -22.99 4.44
C THR A 428 -17.89 -22.94 2.96
N ILE A 429 -16.96 -22.27 2.28
CA ILE A 429 -16.82 -22.32 0.84
C ILE A 429 -15.66 -23.27 0.60
N PHE A 430 -16.01 -24.50 0.21
CA PHE A 430 -15.04 -25.53 -0.13
C PHE A 430 -15.04 -25.78 -1.64
N TRP A 431 -13.87 -26.09 -2.17
CA TRP A 431 -13.59 -26.06 -3.60
C TRP A 431 -14.00 -27.34 -4.36
N TRP A 432 -14.05 -27.29 -5.69
CA TRP A 432 -14.00 -28.51 -6.50
C TRP A 432 -13.20 -28.32 -7.80
N PHE A 433 -12.29 -29.26 -8.04
CA PHE A 433 -11.43 -29.34 -9.21
C PHE A 433 -12.18 -29.95 -10.40
N ILE A 434 -12.67 -29.14 -11.34
CA ILE A 434 -13.28 -29.67 -12.58
C ILE A 434 -12.17 -30.12 -13.53
N LYS A 435 -12.04 -31.43 -13.73
CA LYS A 435 -11.31 -31.97 -14.88
C LYS A 435 -12.04 -31.61 -16.17
N SER A 436 -11.49 -30.67 -16.93
CA SER A 436 -11.62 -30.54 -18.38
C SER A 436 -13.02 -30.82 -18.98
N MET A 437 -13.89 -29.80 -19.00
CA MET A 437 -14.93 -29.71 -20.03
C MET A 437 -14.68 -28.46 -20.90
N PRO A 438 -14.58 -28.60 -22.23
CA PRO A 438 -14.34 -27.46 -23.13
C PRO A 438 -15.64 -26.69 -23.33
N LEU A 439 -15.96 -25.77 -22.42
CA LEU A 439 -16.91 -24.72 -22.73
C LEU A 439 -16.21 -23.74 -23.67
N ILE A 440 -16.65 -23.67 -24.93
CA ILE A 440 -16.01 -22.88 -25.98
C ILE A 440 -16.28 -21.39 -25.73
N VAL A 441 -15.38 -20.78 -24.95
CA VAL A 441 -15.20 -19.33 -24.80
C VAL A 441 -13.73 -19.08 -25.06
N PHE A 442 -13.42 -18.41 -26.16
CA PHE A 442 -12.06 -18.39 -26.72
C PHE A 442 -11.09 -17.51 -25.92
N PHE A 443 -10.29 -18.15 -25.07
CA PHE A 443 -9.06 -17.63 -24.49
C PHE A 443 -7.92 -18.62 -24.79
N SER A 444 -6.80 -18.12 -25.32
CA SER A 444 -5.51 -18.80 -25.45
C SER A 444 -4.44 -17.71 -25.67
N PRO A 445 -3.16 -17.90 -25.27
CA PRO A 445 -2.55 -19.11 -24.70
C PRO A 445 -3.17 -19.51 -23.35
N PRO A 446 -3.07 -20.80 -22.96
CA PRO A 446 -3.71 -21.30 -21.76
C PRO A 446 -2.96 -20.84 -20.51
N ILE A 447 -3.20 -19.61 -20.08
CA ILE A 447 -3.14 -19.31 -18.66
C ILE A 447 -4.05 -20.35 -17.99
N ILE A 448 -3.51 -21.13 -17.04
CA ILE A 448 -4.37 -21.80 -16.07
C ILE A 448 -4.86 -20.71 -15.11
N CYS A 449 -5.71 -19.82 -15.63
CA CYS A 449 -6.66 -19.07 -14.85
C CYS A 449 -7.49 -20.14 -14.14
N ILE A 450 -7.15 -20.45 -12.90
CA ILE A 450 -8.01 -21.30 -12.08
C ILE A 450 -9.28 -20.47 -11.91
N VAL A 451 -10.33 -20.84 -12.67
CA VAL A 451 -11.63 -20.16 -12.63
C VAL A 451 -12.29 -20.53 -11.31
N LEU A 452 -11.84 -19.86 -10.26
CA LEU A 452 -12.13 -20.18 -8.88
C LEU A 452 -13.52 -19.65 -8.54
N GLN A 453 -14.50 -20.51 -8.81
CA GLN A 453 -15.87 -20.35 -8.38
C GLN A 453 -15.96 -20.67 -6.87
N PRO A 454 -16.19 -19.68 -5.99
CA PRO A 454 -16.52 -19.97 -4.61
C PRO A 454 -17.85 -20.73 -4.60
N LYS A 455 -17.80 -22.04 -4.33
CA LYS A 455 -18.99 -22.86 -4.18
C LYS A 455 -19.41 -22.90 -2.72
N LEU A 456 -20.64 -22.49 -2.45
CA LEU A 456 -21.26 -22.72 -1.16
C LEU A 456 -21.66 -24.19 -1.07
N VAL A 457 -21.01 -24.97 -0.20
CA VAL A 457 -21.26 -26.41 -0.06
C VAL A 457 -21.73 -26.83 1.33
N ALA A 458 -21.50 -26.02 2.38
CA ALA A 458 -22.01 -26.27 3.72
C ALA A 458 -22.29 -24.98 4.51
N VAL A 459 -23.26 -25.08 5.43
CA VAL A 459 -23.86 -23.98 6.20
C VAL A 459 -23.88 -24.38 7.67
N SER A 460 -23.52 -23.49 8.61
CA SER A 460 -23.62 -23.80 10.03
C SER A 460 -25.04 -23.65 10.57
N ASN A 461 -25.27 -24.15 11.79
CA ASN A 461 -26.34 -23.61 12.62
C ASN A 461 -26.14 -22.09 12.82
N THR A 462 -27.24 -21.34 12.88
CA THR A 462 -27.21 -19.94 13.33
C THR A 462 -26.74 -19.88 14.79
N ILE A 463 -26.09 -18.77 15.14
CA ILE A 463 -25.76 -18.41 16.52
C ILE A 463 -26.18 -16.95 16.80
N ALA A 464 -26.32 -16.57 18.05
CA ALA A 464 -26.58 -15.17 18.43
C ALA A 464 -26.05 -14.85 19.83
N PHE A 465 -25.78 -13.58 20.10
CA PHE A 465 -25.69 -13.11 21.48
C PHE A 465 -27.09 -13.13 22.13
N ALA A 466 -27.15 -13.38 23.44
CA ALA A 466 -28.41 -13.45 24.19
C ALA A 466 -29.22 -12.14 24.14
N ASN A 467 -28.54 -11.01 23.94
CA ASN A 467 -29.13 -9.71 23.61
C ASN A 467 -28.27 -9.04 22.52
N PRO A 468 -28.58 -9.24 21.22
CA PRO A 468 -27.82 -8.61 20.14
C PRO A 468 -27.92 -7.08 20.14
N ASN A 469 -28.99 -6.54 20.74
CA ASN A 469 -29.26 -5.10 20.75
C ASN A 469 -28.63 -4.37 21.95
N ALA A 470 -27.89 -5.08 22.81
CA ALA A 470 -27.30 -4.54 24.04
C ALA A 470 -26.47 -3.25 23.79
N PRO A 471 -26.39 -2.33 24.78
CA PRO A 471 -25.49 -1.19 24.69
C PRO A 471 -24.03 -1.64 24.81
N VAL A 472 -23.22 -1.31 23.80
CA VAL A 472 -21.83 -1.79 23.64
C VAL A 472 -20.86 -0.68 23.27
N TYR A 473 -19.58 -0.92 23.57
CA TYR A 473 -18.41 -0.16 23.12
C TYR A 473 -18.50 1.35 23.38
N PRO A 474 -18.67 1.80 24.64
CA PRO A 474 -18.63 3.21 24.96
C PRO A 474 -17.24 3.80 24.71
N ARG A 475 -17.23 4.98 24.09
CA ARG A 475 -16.06 5.82 23.86
C ARG A 475 -16.33 7.21 24.44
N LEU A 476 -15.38 7.68 25.23
CA LEU A 476 -15.37 9.00 25.86
C LEU A 476 -14.72 10.01 24.92
N ALA A 477 -15.28 11.20 24.84
CA ALA A 477 -14.65 12.35 24.21
C ALA A 477 -14.99 13.63 24.97
N GLN A 478 -14.06 14.58 25.04
CA GLN A 478 -14.27 15.84 25.73
C GLN A 478 -15.44 16.62 25.11
N GLY A 479 -16.25 17.24 25.97
CA GLY A 479 -17.39 18.06 25.56
C GLY A 479 -16.98 19.44 25.04
N LYS A 480 -17.97 20.32 24.84
CA LYS A 480 -17.75 21.70 24.35
C LYS A 480 -17.12 22.63 25.39
N ILE A 481 -17.02 22.18 26.64
CA ILE A 481 -16.46 22.90 27.79
C ILE A 481 -15.65 21.93 28.66
N TRP A 482 -14.67 22.45 29.40
CA TRP A 482 -13.69 21.63 30.16
C TRP A 482 -14.32 20.72 31.23
N ASN A 483 -15.50 21.08 31.75
CA ASN A 483 -16.29 20.33 32.74
C ASN A 483 -17.42 19.49 32.11
N GLU A 484 -17.34 19.20 30.80
CA GLU A 484 -18.25 18.29 30.09
C GLU A 484 -17.47 17.11 29.51
N MET A 485 -17.96 15.89 29.74
CA MET A 485 -17.50 14.67 29.06
C MET A 485 -18.67 14.07 28.29
N THR A 486 -18.43 13.58 27.09
CA THR A 486 -19.43 12.82 26.34
C THR A 486 -19.19 11.32 26.50
N VAL A 487 -20.27 10.57 26.63
CA VAL A 487 -20.26 9.09 26.53
C VAL A 487 -21.01 8.76 25.25
N THR A 488 -20.30 8.27 24.24
CA THR A 488 -20.91 7.78 22.99
C THR A 488 -20.84 6.27 22.91
N TRP A 489 -21.96 5.59 22.67
CA TRP A 489 -22.05 4.12 22.57
C TRP A 489 -22.92 3.66 21.41
N THR A 490 -22.88 2.37 21.09
CA THR A 490 -23.71 1.77 20.02
C THR A 490 -24.72 0.80 20.64
N SER A 491 -25.92 0.67 20.07
CA SER A 491 -26.88 -0.38 20.44
C SER A 491 -27.75 -0.80 19.25
N GLY A 492 -28.62 -1.80 19.46
CA GLY A 492 -29.67 -2.15 18.49
C GLY A 492 -31.04 -1.52 18.76
N TYR A 493 -31.19 -0.69 19.81
CA TYR A 493 -32.47 -0.10 20.18
C TYR A 493 -32.62 1.32 19.61
N GLY A 494 -33.63 1.52 18.77
CA GLY A 494 -34.03 2.85 18.31
C GLY A 494 -34.86 3.60 19.35
N ILE A 495 -34.98 4.93 19.19
CA ILE A 495 -35.81 5.77 20.08
C ILE A 495 -37.30 5.41 20.09
N ASN A 496 -37.75 4.60 19.12
CA ASN A 496 -39.10 4.05 19.03
C ASN A 496 -39.27 2.71 19.79
N GLU A 497 -38.19 2.16 20.35
CA GLU A 497 -38.16 0.92 21.14
C GLU A 497 -37.74 1.17 22.59
N ALA A 498 -36.77 2.08 22.80
CA ALA A 498 -36.20 2.40 24.10
C ALA A 498 -35.83 3.88 24.24
N GLU A 499 -35.93 4.39 25.47
CA GLU A 499 -35.35 5.66 25.91
C GLU A 499 -33.87 5.43 26.32
N PRO A 500 -32.88 6.01 25.60
CA PRO A 500 -31.45 5.81 25.88
C PRO A 500 -30.91 6.89 26.82
N PHE A 501 -30.15 6.48 27.83
CA PHE A 501 -29.60 7.36 28.85
C PHE A 501 -28.31 6.80 29.46
N VAL A 502 -27.59 7.61 30.23
CA VAL A 502 -26.45 7.20 31.03
C VAL A 502 -26.76 7.43 32.50
N GLU A 503 -26.62 6.39 33.32
CA GLU A 503 -26.59 6.50 34.78
C GLU A 503 -25.15 6.74 35.23
N TRP A 504 -24.87 7.82 35.95
CA TRP A 504 -23.51 8.20 36.31
C TRP A 504 -23.45 9.08 37.56
N GLY A 505 -22.27 9.17 38.17
CA GLY A 505 -22.03 10.02 39.33
C GLY A 505 -20.62 9.84 39.89
N PRO A 506 -20.22 10.61 40.91
CA PRO A 506 -18.94 10.43 41.57
C PRO A 506 -18.80 9.01 42.12
N LEU A 507 -17.57 8.47 42.13
CA LEU A 507 -17.30 7.11 42.62
C LEU A 507 -17.71 6.97 44.11
N GLY A 508 -18.79 6.22 44.36
CA GLY A 508 -19.37 6.04 45.70
C GLY A 508 -20.34 7.15 46.14
N GLY A 509 -20.63 8.13 45.29
CA GLY A 509 -21.66 9.15 45.51
C GLY A 509 -23.00 8.82 44.85
N GLU A 510 -23.97 9.72 44.99
CA GLU A 510 -25.27 9.63 44.31
C GLU A 510 -25.10 9.54 42.79
N GLN A 511 -25.95 8.74 42.15
CA GLN A 511 -25.97 8.58 40.70
C GLN A 511 -27.19 9.32 40.12
N MET A 512 -27.00 9.98 38.99
CA MET A 512 -27.99 10.75 38.23
C MET A 512 -28.10 10.19 36.81
N HIS A 513 -29.22 10.46 36.15
CA HIS A 513 -29.45 10.06 34.76
C HIS A 513 -29.27 11.26 33.83
N SER A 514 -28.44 11.10 32.79
CA SER A 514 -28.34 12.06 31.68
C SER A 514 -28.90 11.43 30.40
N PRO A 515 -29.80 12.10 29.65
CA PRO A 515 -30.35 11.55 28.40
C PRO A 515 -29.28 11.45 27.31
N ALA A 516 -29.57 10.72 26.23
CA ALA A 516 -28.69 10.64 25.07
C ALA A 516 -29.40 11.07 23.77
N GLY A 517 -28.73 11.94 23.00
CA GLY A 517 -29.10 12.16 21.60
C GLY A 517 -28.76 10.91 20.78
N THR A 518 -29.65 10.50 19.88
CA THR A 518 -29.49 9.28 19.08
C THR A 518 -29.38 9.61 17.59
N LEU A 519 -28.38 9.04 16.93
CA LEU A 519 -28.09 9.16 15.50
C LEU A 519 -27.98 7.78 14.85
N THR A 520 -28.21 7.72 13.56
CA THR A 520 -27.93 6.58 12.69
C THR A 520 -27.87 7.08 11.24
N PHE A 521 -27.33 6.26 10.34
CA PHE A 521 -27.23 6.54 8.90
C PHE A 521 -27.72 5.34 8.10
N SER A 522 -28.10 5.58 6.84
CA SER A 522 -28.67 4.55 5.96
C SER A 522 -27.70 4.17 4.84
N ARG A 523 -27.96 3.06 4.15
CA ARG A 523 -27.26 2.67 2.92
C ARG A 523 -27.16 3.83 1.91
N ASN A 524 -28.23 4.62 1.78
CA ASN A 524 -28.29 5.73 0.82
C ASN A 524 -27.53 7.00 1.28
N SER A 525 -27.10 7.05 2.55
CA SER A 525 -26.22 8.10 3.08
C SER A 525 -24.77 7.95 2.58
N MET A 526 -24.37 6.76 2.12
CA MET A 526 -23.04 6.47 1.59
C MET A 526 -22.88 7.01 0.16
N CYS A 527 -21.74 7.61 -0.17
CA CYS A 527 -21.50 8.25 -1.47
C CYS A 527 -21.15 7.27 -2.61
N GLY A 528 -20.66 6.06 -2.31
CA GLY A 528 -20.22 5.11 -3.35
C GLY A 528 -19.95 3.69 -2.84
N ALA A 529 -19.46 2.82 -3.72
CA ALA A 529 -19.12 1.43 -3.41
C ALA A 529 -17.66 1.29 -2.88
N PRO A 530 -17.36 0.34 -1.97
CA PRO A 530 -18.25 -0.69 -1.44
C PRO A 530 -19.25 -0.23 -0.36
N ALA A 531 -19.10 0.97 0.24
CA ALA A 531 -19.91 1.45 1.37
C ALA A 531 -21.43 1.39 1.12
N ARG A 532 -21.86 1.83 -0.06
CA ARG A 532 -23.26 1.85 -0.51
C ARG A 532 -23.77 0.48 -0.97
N THR A 533 -22.89 -0.46 -1.31
CA THR A 533 -23.22 -1.70 -2.03
C THR A 533 -22.82 -2.96 -1.26
N VAL A 534 -21.71 -3.61 -1.57
CA VAL A 534 -21.36 -4.94 -1.02
C VAL A 534 -20.92 -4.91 0.45
N GLY A 535 -20.27 -3.82 0.87
CA GLY A 535 -19.73 -3.64 2.23
C GLY A 535 -20.72 -3.03 3.23
N TRP A 536 -21.91 -2.60 2.76
CA TRP A 536 -22.94 -2.04 3.64
C TRP A 536 -23.36 -3.03 4.74
N ARG A 537 -23.28 -2.58 5.98
CA ARG A 537 -23.85 -3.23 7.15
C ARG A 537 -24.61 -2.21 7.98
N ASP A 538 -25.71 -2.64 8.60
CA ASP A 538 -26.51 -1.77 9.45
C ASP A 538 -25.74 -1.37 10.74
N PRO A 539 -25.57 -0.06 11.02
CA PRO A 539 -24.82 0.43 12.18
C PRO A 539 -25.61 0.34 13.50
N GLY A 540 -26.91 0.00 13.45
CA GLY A 540 -27.82 0.17 14.57
C GLY A 540 -28.01 1.64 14.93
N PHE A 541 -27.93 1.94 16.22
CA PHE A 541 -28.12 3.29 16.74
C PHE A 541 -26.91 3.71 17.57
N ILE A 542 -26.44 4.92 17.32
CA ILE A 542 -25.33 5.56 18.03
C ILE A 542 -25.93 6.60 18.97
N HIS A 543 -25.62 6.49 20.26
CA HIS A 543 -26.17 7.36 21.29
C HIS A 543 -25.04 8.15 21.94
N THR A 544 -25.21 9.47 22.08
CA THR A 544 -24.26 10.35 22.79
C THR A 544 -24.98 11.03 23.95
N SER A 545 -24.52 10.76 25.18
CA SER A 545 -24.93 11.49 26.39
C SER A 545 -23.85 12.50 26.81
N TYR A 546 -24.28 13.55 27.50
CA TYR A 546 -23.45 14.67 27.94
C TYR A 546 -23.43 14.71 29.47
N LEU A 547 -22.27 14.49 30.06
CA LEU A 547 -22.02 14.45 31.50
C LEU A 547 -21.39 15.79 31.89
N LYS A 548 -22.21 16.70 32.44
CA LYS A 548 -21.88 18.12 32.68
C LYS A 548 -21.58 18.40 34.16
N GLU A 549 -21.06 19.59 34.45
CA GLU A 549 -20.69 20.02 35.81
C GLU A 549 -19.71 19.07 36.50
N LEU A 550 -18.75 18.55 35.73
CA LEU A 550 -17.69 17.67 36.23
C LEU A 550 -16.73 18.42 37.16
N TRP A 551 -16.47 17.81 38.31
CA TRP A 551 -15.49 18.29 39.28
C TRP A 551 -14.10 17.81 38.81
N PRO A 552 -13.16 18.72 38.50
CA PRO A 552 -11.92 18.35 37.82
C PRO A 552 -11.10 17.37 38.66
N ASN A 553 -10.46 16.39 38.01
CA ASN A 553 -9.70 15.28 38.60
C ASN A 553 -10.51 14.19 39.33
N THR A 554 -11.81 14.38 39.56
CA THR A 554 -12.66 13.44 40.30
C THR A 554 -12.90 12.15 39.51
N MET A 555 -12.97 11.02 40.21
CA MET A 555 -13.37 9.74 39.62
C MET A 555 -14.90 9.64 39.54
N TYR A 556 -15.39 9.28 38.36
CA TYR A 556 -16.81 9.06 38.08
C TYR A 556 -17.07 7.62 37.64
N THR A 557 -18.20 7.07 38.05
CA THR A 557 -18.77 5.80 37.56
C THR A 557 -19.84 6.10 36.52
N TYR A 558 -20.01 5.21 35.53
CA TYR A 558 -21.16 5.27 34.62
C TYR A 558 -21.63 3.89 34.12
N LYS A 559 -22.89 3.82 33.71
CA LYS A 559 -23.52 2.72 32.96
C LYS A 559 -24.31 3.28 31.78
N LEU A 560 -24.39 2.50 30.72
CA LEU A 560 -25.28 2.72 29.59
C LEU A 560 -26.64 2.10 29.91
N GLY A 561 -27.71 2.87 29.79
CA GLY A 561 -29.08 2.45 30.09
C GLY A 561 -29.99 2.59 28.88
N HIS A 562 -30.85 1.59 28.68
CA HIS A 562 -31.96 1.61 27.72
C HIS A 562 -33.24 1.19 28.44
N ARG A 563 -34.20 2.09 28.52
CA ARG A 563 -35.51 1.82 29.11
C ARG A 563 -36.49 1.50 27.99
N LEU A 564 -36.84 0.22 27.85
CA LEU A 564 -37.82 -0.24 26.86
C LEU A 564 -39.21 0.31 27.20
N PHE A 565 -40.06 0.56 26.21
CA PHE A 565 -41.44 1.03 26.44
C PHE A 565 -42.34 0.05 27.20
N ASN A 566 -41.92 -1.21 27.39
CA ASN A 566 -42.58 -2.18 28.28
C ASN A 566 -42.18 -2.02 29.77
N GLY A 567 -41.34 -1.04 30.12
CA GLY A 567 -40.87 -0.76 31.47
C GLY A 567 -39.58 -1.49 31.88
N THR A 568 -39.05 -2.39 31.04
CA THR A 568 -37.80 -3.12 31.31
C THR A 568 -36.59 -2.22 31.08
N TYR A 569 -35.60 -2.29 31.97
CA TYR A 569 -34.30 -1.62 31.79
C TYR A 569 -33.24 -2.62 31.34
N ILE A 570 -32.56 -2.32 30.23
CA ILE A 570 -31.35 -2.99 29.75
C ILE A 570 -30.15 -2.13 30.17
N TRP A 571 -29.14 -2.76 30.77
CA TRP A 571 -27.96 -2.09 31.32
C TRP A 571 -26.67 -2.68 30.76
N SER A 572 -25.64 -1.84 30.62
CA SER A 572 -24.25 -2.30 30.46
C SER A 572 -23.61 -2.74 31.80
N GLN A 573 -22.38 -3.23 31.72
CA GLN A 573 -21.46 -3.25 32.85
C GLN A 573 -21.16 -1.82 33.38
N ASN A 574 -20.59 -1.73 34.59
CA ASN A 574 -20.07 -0.47 35.12
C ASN A 574 -18.74 -0.10 34.43
N TYR A 575 -18.62 1.15 33.99
CA TYR A 575 -17.40 1.77 33.53
C TYR A 575 -16.98 2.91 34.48
N GLN A 576 -15.74 3.39 34.36
CA GLN A 576 -15.19 4.46 35.21
C GLN A 576 -14.29 5.39 34.40
N PHE A 577 -14.32 6.68 34.70
CA PHE A 577 -13.38 7.64 34.12
C PHE A 577 -12.94 8.68 35.17
N ARG A 578 -11.88 9.42 34.84
CA ARG A 578 -11.45 10.58 35.62
C ARG A 578 -11.80 11.86 34.86
N ALA A 579 -12.48 12.80 35.52
CA ALA A 579 -12.76 14.10 34.92
C ALA A 579 -11.46 14.87 34.65
N SER A 580 -11.39 15.57 33.52
CA SER A 580 -10.21 16.32 33.09
C SER A 580 -9.76 17.37 34.13
N PRO A 581 -8.47 17.72 34.20
CA PRO A 581 -7.97 18.89 34.90
C PRO A 581 -8.64 20.18 34.41
N TYR A 582 -8.76 21.16 35.30
CA TYR A 582 -9.14 22.51 34.91
C TYR A 582 -8.09 23.13 33.94
N PRO A 583 -8.46 23.95 32.95
CA PRO A 583 -7.50 24.60 32.04
C PRO A 583 -6.46 25.45 32.80
N GLY A 584 -5.18 25.10 32.65
CA GLY A 584 -4.05 25.65 33.41
C GLY A 584 -3.84 25.10 34.82
N GLN A 585 -4.46 23.97 35.16
CA GLN A 585 -4.14 23.29 36.41
C GLN A 585 -2.70 22.75 36.39
N ASN A 586 -1.91 23.09 37.41
CA ASN A 586 -0.55 22.58 37.57
C ASN A 586 -0.54 21.15 38.14
N SER A 587 -0.51 20.15 37.27
CA SER A 587 -0.40 18.73 37.64
C SER A 587 0.25 17.92 36.52
N VAL A 588 0.88 16.80 36.81
CA VAL A 588 1.41 15.91 35.77
C VAL A 588 0.28 15.45 34.84
N GLN A 589 0.46 15.60 33.53
CA GLN A 589 -0.54 15.35 32.48
C GLN A 589 0.11 14.59 31.31
N ARG A 590 -0.47 13.46 30.92
CA ARG A 590 0.15 12.45 30.03
C ARG A 590 -0.74 12.15 28.83
N VAL A 591 -0.35 12.66 27.67
CA VAL A 591 -1.14 12.65 26.42
C VAL A 591 -0.53 11.64 25.46
N ILE A 592 -1.35 10.83 24.79
CA ILE A 592 -0.93 9.94 23.70
C ILE A 592 -1.39 10.50 22.35
N ILE A 593 -0.53 10.44 21.33
CA ILE A 593 -0.81 10.95 19.99
C ILE A 593 -0.24 9.99 18.94
N PHE A 594 -1.03 9.63 17.94
CA PHE A 594 -0.64 8.83 16.77
C PHE A 594 -1.72 8.95 15.68
N GLY A 595 -1.42 8.67 14.41
CA GLY A 595 -2.44 8.42 13.37
C GLY A 595 -2.50 6.94 12.98
N ASP A 596 -3.37 6.56 12.04
CA ASP A 596 -3.11 5.40 11.15
C ASP A 596 -3.05 4.02 11.85
N MET A 597 -3.71 3.87 13.00
CA MET A 597 -3.66 2.63 13.79
C MET A 597 -4.47 1.50 13.15
N GLY A 598 -5.56 1.81 12.44
CA GLY A 598 -6.46 0.78 11.91
C GLY A 598 -6.93 -0.23 12.94
N LYS A 599 -7.15 -1.47 12.49
CA LYS A 599 -7.57 -2.63 13.29
C LYS A 599 -6.81 -3.90 12.87
N ASP A 600 -6.88 -4.96 13.67
CA ASP A 600 -6.51 -6.33 13.24
C ASP A 600 -7.21 -7.35 14.15
N GLU A 601 -7.38 -8.59 13.66
CA GLU A 601 -8.19 -9.61 14.32
C GLU A 601 -7.41 -10.38 15.40
N ALA A 602 -7.87 -10.28 16.65
CA ALA A 602 -7.19 -10.87 17.80
C ALA A 602 -7.19 -12.42 17.83
N ASP A 603 -7.99 -13.06 16.99
CA ASP A 603 -7.96 -14.51 16.73
C ASP A 603 -7.14 -14.92 15.49
N GLY A 604 -6.54 -13.95 14.79
CA GLY A 604 -5.72 -14.14 13.60
C GLY A 604 -6.50 -14.38 12.30
N SER A 605 -7.82 -14.15 12.29
CA SER A 605 -8.64 -14.14 11.06
C SER A 605 -8.13 -13.12 10.04
N ASN A 606 -8.45 -13.32 8.76
CA ASN A 606 -8.27 -12.33 7.72
C ASN A 606 -9.63 -11.66 7.38
N GLU A 607 -9.58 -10.53 6.70
CA GLU A 607 -10.73 -9.70 6.38
C GLU A 607 -10.36 -8.65 5.31
N TYR A 608 -11.38 -7.93 4.83
CA TYR A 608 -11.16 -6.79 3.94
C TYR A 608 -10.22 -5.77 4.57
N ASN A 609 -9.37 -5.17 3.73
CA ASN A 609 -8.42 -4.13 4.14
C ASN A 609 -7.51 -4.51 5.32
N ASN A 610 -7.25 -5.80 5.58
CA ASN A 610 -6.27 -6.20 6.58
C ASN A 610 -4.84 -5.91 6.07
N PHE A 611 -4.33 -4.74 6.44
CA PHE A 611 -2.94 -4.30 6.23
C PHE A 611 -2.37 -3.50 7.42
N GLN A 612 -2.99 -3.55 8.60
CA GLN A 612 -2.56 -2.77 9.77
C GLN A 612 -1.90 -3.62 10.87
N PHE A 613 -0.81 -4.30 10.48
CA PHE A 613 -0.07 -5.28 11.30
C PHE A 613 0.49 -4.72 12.63
N GLY A 614 0.60 -3.40 12.79
CA GLY A 614 0.95 -2.74 14.05
C GLY A 614 -0.21 -2.59 15.04
N SER A 615 -1.46 -2.65 14.58
CA SER A 615 -2.66 -2.16 15.29
C SER A 615 -2.87 -2.77 16.68
N LEU A 616 -2.88 -4.11 16.75
CA LEU A 616 -3.03 -4.86 18.00
C LEU A 616 -1.85 -4.65 18.94
N ASN A 617 -0.63 -4.42 18.42
CA ASN A 617 0.54 -4.12 19.25
C ASN A 617 0.41 -2.73 19.89
N THR A 618 0.05 -1.71 19.11
CA THR A 618 -0.18 -0.34 19.62
C THR A 618 -1.26 -0.34 20.70
N THR A 619 -2.45 -0.86 20.37
CA THR A 619 -3.59 -1.02 21.29
C THR A 619 -3.15 -1.70 22.61
N LYS A 620 -2.38 -2.78 22.52
CA LYS A 620 -1.89 -3.55 23.67
C LYS A 620 -0.89 -2.79 24.54
N GLN A 621 -0.02 -1.95 23.99
CA GLN A 621 0.86 -1.10 24.82
C GLN A 621 0.09 0.04 25.49
N LEU A 622 -0.92 0.61 24.84
CA LEU A 622 -1.77 1.64 25.42
C LEU A 622 -2.59 1.08 26.59
N ILE A 623 -3.19 -0.12 26.45
CA ILE A 623 -3.87 -0.81 27.55
C ILE A 623 -2.92 -1.10 28.73
N ARG A 624 -1.66 -1.48 28.45
CA ARG A 624 -0.63 -1.74 29.48
C ARG A 624 -0.22 -0.47 30.25
N ASP A 625 -0.08 0.65 29.56
CA ASP A 625 0.37 1.93 30.13
C ASP A 625 -0.81 2.84 30.54
N LEU A 626 -2.06 2.34 30.49
CA LEU A 626 -3.30 3.14 30.62
C LEU A 626 -3.40 3.94 31.92
N LYS A 627 -2.86 3.42 33.04
CA LYS A 627 -2.80 4.16 34.33
C LYS A 627 -1.87 5.40 34.27
N ASN A 628 -1.04 5.46 33.24
CA ASN A 628 -0.13 6.57 32.92
C ASN A 628 -0.51 7.29 31.62
N ILE A 629 -1.75 7.13 31.15
CA ILE A 629 -2.34 7.83 30.02
C ILE A 629 -3.57 8.56 30.56
N ASP A 630 -3.69 9.84 30.24
CA ASP A 630 -4.79 10.68 30.71
C ASP A 630 -5.79 11.00 29.59
N ILE A 631 -5.31 11.04 28.33
CA ILE A 631 -6.10 11.33 27.12
C ILE A 631 -5.34 10.80 25.89
N VAL A 632 -6.08 10.39 24.85
CA VAL A 632 -5.56 9.88 23.56
C VAL A 632 -6.07 10.74 22.41
N PHE A 633 -5.22 10.99 21.42
CA PHE A 633 -5.55 11.57 20.13
C PHE A 633 -5.15 10.60 18.99
N HIS A 634 -6.13 10.16 18.20
CA HIS A 634 -5.92 9.39 16.97
C HIS A 634 -6.12 10.33 15.76
N VAL A 635 -5.04 10.78 15.13
CA VAL A 635 -5.06 11.84 14.11
C VAL A 635 -5.38 11.32 12.70
N GLY A 636 -6.60 10.81 12.53
CA GLY A 636 -7.12 10.29 11.27
C GLY A 636 -6.62 8.89 10.93
N ASP A 637 -7.21 8.32 9.88
CA ASP A 637 -7.05 6.95 9.41
C ASP A 637 -7.30 5.94 10.54
N ILE A 638 -8.57 5.93 10.94
CA ILE A 638 -9.07 5.37 12.19
C ILE A 638 -9.11 3.85 12.10
N CYS A 639 -9.78 3.29 11.09
CA CYS A 639 -10.05 1.85 11.02
C CYS A 639 -9.84 1.21 9.62
N TYR A 640 -9.58 2.00 8.59
CA TYR A 640 -9.47 1.56 7.19
C TYR A 640 -10.63 0.68 6.70
N ALA A 641 -11.84 0.90 7.24
CA ALA A 641 -13.03 0.16 6.80
C ALA A 641 -13.30 0.35 5.30
N ASN A 642 -13.07 1.56 4.78
CA ASN A 642 -13.16 1.93 3.36
C ASN A 642 -14.41 1.35 2.69
N GLY A 643 -15.56 1.44 3.35
CA GLY A 643 -16.85 0.95 2.92
C GLY A 643 -17.23 -0.47 3.38
N TYR A 644 -16.35 -1.21 4.06
CA TYR A 644 -16.68 -2.47 4.73
C TYR A 644 -17.15 -2.20 6.17
N ILE A 645 -18.39 -1.71 6.26
CA ILE A 645 -18.98 -1.02 7.42
C ILE A 645 -18.94 -1.83 8.73
N SER A 646 -18.88 -3.17 8.67
CA SER A 646 -18.73 -4.04 9.84
C SER A 646 -17.49 -3.75 10.69
N GLN A 647 -16.47 -3.13 10.10
CA GLN A 647 -15.16 -2.92 10.72
C GLN A 647 -15.13 -1.69 11.67
N TRP A 648 -16.13 -0.80 11.60
CA TRP A 648 -16.30 0.26 12.59
C TRP A 648 -16.75 -0.26 13.96
N ASP A 649 -17.65 -1.25 14.00
CA ASP A 649 -18.01 -1.93 15.26
C ASP A 649 -16.75 -2.60 15.87
N GLN A 650 -16.00 -3.31 15.04
CA GLN A 650 -14.75 -4.00 15.38
C GLN A 650 -13.73 -3.04 15.97
N PHE A 651 -13.49 -1.90 15.32
CA PHE A 651 -12.60 -0.86 15.84
C PHE A 651 -13.07 -0.32 17.20
N THR A 652 -14.37 0.02 17.35
CA THR A 652 -14.89 0.49 18.65
C THR A 652 -14.76 -0.58 19.75
N SER A 653 -14.89 -1.87 19.42
CA SER A 653 -14.64 -2.97 20.35
C SER A 653 -13.14 -3.17 20.66
N GLN A 654 -12.24 -2.90 19.72
CA GLN A 654 -10.79 -2.97 19.91
C GLN A 654 -10.31 -1.87 20.87
N ILE A 655 -10.84 -0.65 20.75
CA ILE A 655 -10.45 0.48 21.60
C ILE A 655 -11.27 0.62 22.89
N GLU A 656 -12.38 -0.12 23.08
CA GLU A 656 -13.21 -0.07 24.30
C GLU A 656 -12.39 -0.08 25.61
N PRO A 657 -11.36 -0.94 25.80
CA PRO A 657 -10.58 -0.98 27.04
C PRO A 657 -9.76 0.29 27.33
N ILE A 658 -9.62 1.19 26.34
CA ILE A 658 -8.97 2.50 26.44
C ILE A 658 -10.06 3.58 26.51
N ALA A 659 -10.87 3.66 25.45
CA ALA A 659 -11.80 4.76 25.19
C ALA A 659 -12.99 4.79 26.16
N SER A 660 -13.31 3.69 26.84
CA SER A 660 -14.32 3.70 27.91
C SER A 660 -13.82 4.31 29.24
N THR A 661 -12.51 4.55 29.36
CA THR A 661 -11.84 4.95 30.62
C THR A 661 -11.11 6.29 30.53
N VAL A 662 -10.53 6.61 29.36
CA VAL A 662 -9.92 7.92 29.06
C VAL A 662 -10.52 8.51 27.77
N PRO A 663 -10.53 9.84 27.59
CA PRO A 663 -11.03 10.43 26.35
C PRO A 663 -10.19 9.99 25.15
N TYR A 664 -10.87 9.55 24.10
CA TYR A 664 -10.29 9.10 22.84
C TYR A 664 -10.72 10.07 21.75
N MET A 665 -9.97 11.17 21.63
CA MET A 665 -10.20 12.22 20.65
C MET A 665 -9.69 11.75 19.28
N ILE A 666 -10.36 12.15 18.21
CA ILE A 666 -10.00 11.75 16.85
C ILE A 666 -9.89 12.96 15.91
N ALA A 667 -9.08 12.85 14.86
CA ALA A 667 -9.23 13.64 13.64
C ALA A 667 -9.82 12.75 12.52
N SER A 668 -10.10 13.33 11.36
CA SER A 668 -10.55 12.62 10.16
C SER A 668 -9.45 12.68 9.10
N GLY A 669 -9.10 11.53 8.52
CA GLY A 669 -8.12 11.37 7.45
C GLY A 669 -8.75 11.01 6.11
N ASN A 670 -7.91 10.70 5.12
CA ASN A 670 -8.39 10.38 3.76
C ASN A 670 -9.20 9.09 3.72
N HIS A 671 -8.85 8.09 4.55
CA HIS A 671 -9.64 6.86 4.66
C HIS A 671 -10.97 7.02 5.42
N GLU A 672 -11.21 8.15 6.08
CA GLU A 672 -12.54 8.53 6.54
C GLU A 672 -13.33 9.30 5.48
N ARG A 673 -12.70 10.30 4.83
CA ARG A 673 -13.44 11.39 4.16
C ARG A 673 -13.36 11.41 2.63
N ASP A 674 -12.29 10.94 2.00
CA ASP A 674 -12.07 11.21 0.57
C ASP A 674 -13.02 10.41 -0.34
N TRP A 675 -13.78 11.15 -1.16
CA TRP A 675 -14.58 10.58 -2.25
C TRP A 675 -14.82 11.61 -3.37
N PRO A 676 -14.70 11.25 -4.67
CA PRO A 676 -14.83 12.20 -5.77
C PRO A 676 -16.20 12.92 -5.77
N GLY A 677 -16.19 14.22 -6.02
CA GLY A 677 -17.42 15.03 -6.14
C GLY A 677 -18.16 15.32 -4.83
N THR A 678 -17.60 14.98 -3.67
CA THR A 678 -18.26 15.18 -2.36
C THR A 678 -17.83 16.44 -1.60
N GLY A 679 -17.01 17.30 -2.22
CA GLY A 679 -16.47 18.50 -1.58
C GLY A 679 -15.39 18.23 -0.53
N SER A 680 -14.78 17.03 -0.51
CA SER A 680 -13.42 16.88 0.01
C SER A 680 -12.44 17.66 -0.87
N PHE A 681 -11.35 18.13 -0.27
CA PHE A 681 -10.28 18.84 -0.97
C PHE A 681 -9.48 17.90 -1.87
N TYR A 682 -9.21 16.68 -1.38
CA TYR A 682 -8.66 15.59 -2.17
C TYR A 682 -9.77 14.83 -2.90
N GLY A 683 -9.47 14.46 -4.14
CA GLY A 683 -10.40 13.76 -5.04
C GLY A 683 -10.29 12.24 -4.97
N ASN A 684 -9.62 11.68 -3.97
CA ASN A 684 -9.31 10.26 -3.88
C ASN A 684 -10.57 9.42 -3.60
N MET A 685 -10.44 8.09 -3.71
CA MET A 685 -11.49 7.11 -3.37
C MET A 685 -11.22 6.43 -2.02
N ASP A 686 -10.47 7.05 -1.12
CA ASP A 686 -9.82 6.35 -0.01
C ASP A 686 -10.81 5.88 1.05
N SER A 687 -11.87 6.64 1.28
CA SER A 687 -13.00 6.26 2.14
C SER A 687 -13.89 5.13 1.59
N GLY A 688 -13.66 4.63 0.36
CA GLY A 688 -14.48 3.58 -0.26
C GLY A 688 -15.99 3.89 -0.33
N GLY A 689 -16.32 5.18 -0.37
CA GLY A 689 -17.69 5.70 -0.43
C GLY A 689 -18.31 6.05 0.92
N GLU A 690 -17.58 5.97 2.03
CA GLU A 690 -18.06 6.40 3.36
C GLU A 690 -18.16 7.93 3.48
N CYS A 691 -17.31 8.67 2.77
CA CYS A 691 -17.33 10.13 2.62
C CYS A 691 -17.51 10.94 3.93
N GLY A 692 -16.93 10.46 5.03
CA GLY A 692 -16.95 11.09 6.36
C GLY A 692 -18.10 10.67 7.27
N VAL A 693 -19.17 10.06 6.74
CA VAL A 693 -20.45 9.83 7.46
C VAL A 693 -20.27 8.94 8.71
N LEU A 694 -19.36 7.97 8.66
CA LEU A 694 -19.10 7.07 9.78
C LEU A 694 -18.20 7.68 10.84
N ALA A 695 -17.13 8.37 10.42
CA ALA A 695 -16.27 9.11 11.33
C ALA A 695 -17.06 10.17 12.11
N GLU A 696 -17.91 10.95 11.42
CA GLU A 696 -18.69 12.01 12.06
C GLU A 696 -19.79 11.47 12.98
N THR A 697 -20.30 10.26 12.73
CA THR A 697 -21.42 9.67 13.50
C THR A 697 -20.96 8.76 14.64
N MET A 698 -20.07 7.80 14.36
CA MET A 698 -19.63 6.76 15.31
C MET A 698 -18.88 7.36 16.50
N PHE A 699 -18.19 8.47 16.30
CA PHE A 699 -17.45 9.21 17.31
C PHE A 699 -18.03 10.61 17.50
N TYR A 700 -17.85 11.17 18.71
CA TYR A 700 -18.13 12.56 18.99
C TYR A 700 -16.81 13.33 19.12
N VAL A 701 -16.77 14.52 18.53
CA VAL A 701 -15.75 15.54 18.77
C VAL A 701 -16.45 16.88 19.01
N PRO A 702 -15.90 17.81 19.82
CA PRO A 702 -16.54 19.08 20.17
C PRO A 702 -16.54 20.14 19.05
N ALA A 703 -16.52 19.71 17.78
CA ALA A 703 -16.65 20.58 16.62
C ALA A 703 -17.99 21.33 16.63
N GLU A 704 -18.00 22.53 16.04
CA GLU A 704 -19.25 23.26 15.78
C GLU A 704 -20.09 22.53 14.72
N ASN A 705 -19.43 22.02 13.68
CA ASN A 705 -20.02 21.16 12.65
C ASN A 705 -19.17 19.88 12.50
N ARG A 706 -19.75 18.71 12.82
CA ARG A 706 -19.06 17.41 12.78
C ARG A 706 -18.62 17.01 11.36
N ALA A 707 -19.34 17.40 10.31
CA ALA A 707 -18.95 17.15 8.91
C ALA A 707 -17.69 17.92 8.47
N LYS A 708 -17.37 19.03 9.15
CA LYS A 708 -16.15 19.82 8.94
C LYS A 708 -14.98 19.32 9.79
N PHE A 709 -15.27 18.64 10.90
CA PHE A 709 -14.33 17.87 11.72
C PHE A 709 -13.19 18.63 12.43
N TRP A 710 -12.92 19.90 12.12
CA TRP A 710 -11.96 20.71 12.88
C TRP A 710 -12.54 21.18 14.22
N TYR A 711 -11.72 21.16 15.29
CA TYR A 711 -12.11 21.56 16.64
C TYR A 711 -10.93 21.87 17.55
N SER A 712 -11.22 22.53 18.67
CA SER A 712 -10.27 22.78 19.76
C SER A 712 -10.62 21.95 20.99
N THR A 713 -9.64 21.48 21.75
CA THR A 713 -9.88 20.92 23.10
C THR A 713 -8.73 21.22 24.06
N ASP A 714 -9.02 21.16 25.36
CA ASP A 714 -8.12 21.54 26.44
C ASP A 714 -7.91 20.38 27.43
N TYR A 715 -6.65 20.08 27.76
CA TYR A 715 -6.32 19.12 28.81
C TYR A 715 -5.29 19.70 29.78
N GLY A 716 -5.77 20.38 30.82
CA GLY A 716 -4.91 21.04 31.80
C GLY A 716 -4.05 22.14 31.17
N MET A 717 -2.74 21.96 31.16
CA MET A 717 -1.75 22.88 30.58
C MET A 717 -1.63 22.79 29.05
N PHE A 718 -2.29 21.82 28.41
CA PHE A 718 -2.32 21.66 26.97
C PHE A 718 -3.54 22.31 26.32
N ARG A 719 -3.33 23.01 25.20
CA ARG A 719 -4.33 23.37 24.19
C ARG A 719 -4.04 22.58 22.91
N PHE A 720 -5.07 21.94 22.35
CA PHE A 720 -5.01 21.26 21.06
C PHE A 720 -5.87 21.99 20.04
N CYS A 721 -5.31 22.20 18.85
CA CYS A 721 -6.04 22.65 17.65
C CYS A 721 -5.99 21.53 16.60
N ILE A 722 -7.15 20.92 16.33
CA ILE A 722 -7.30 19.79 15.42
C ILE A 722 -7.84 20.31 14.10
N ALA A 723 -7.10 20.10 13.02
CA ALA A 723 -7.49 20.36 11.64
C ALA A 723 -7.98 19.08 10.94
N HIS A 724 -8.69 19.26 9.83
CA HIS A 724 -9.18 18.22 8.94
C HIS A 724 -8.56 18.45 7.56
N THR A 725 -7.58 17.61 7.20
CA THR A 725 -6.78 17.77 5.98
C THR A 725 -7.53 17.48 4.70
N GLU A 726 -8.67 16.78 4.79
CA GLU A 726 -9.52 16.47 3.64
C GLU A 726 -10.47 17.62 3.29
N HIS A 727 -10.31 18.78 3.93
CA HIS A 727 -10.92 20.06 3.59
C HIS A 727 -9.82 21.12 3.45
N ASP A 728 -10.04 22.13 2.62
CA ASP A 728 -9.06 23.19 2.37
C ASP A 728 -8.66 23.93 3.67
N TRP A 729 -7.36 24.11 3.88
CA TRP A 729 -6.76 24.74 5.07
C TRP A 729 -6.05 26.06 4.76
N ARG A 730 -6.08 26.52 3.50
CA ARG A 730 -5.27 27.65 3.03
C ARG A 730 -5.83 28.99 3.50
N GLU A 731 -4.99 30.03 3.45
CA GLU A 731 -5.32 31.38 3.91
C GLU A 731 -6.57 31.93 3.21
N GLY A 732 -7.56 32.38 4.01
CA GLY A 732 -8.88 32.80 3.52
C GLY A 732 -9.95 31.70 3.50
N THR A 733 -9.66 30.49 4.01
CA THR A 733 -10.67 29.45 4.26
C THR A 733 -11.25 29.55 5.68
N GLU A 734 -12.48 29.06 5.86
CA GLU A 734 -13.13 28.93 7.17
C GLU A 734 -12.31 28.07 8.16
N GLN A 735 -11.61 27.05 7.65
CA GLN A 735 -10.68 26.25 8.46
C GLN A 735 -9.46 27.07 8.91
N TYR A 736 -8.90 27.93 8.06
CA TYR A 736 -7.80 28.82 8.44
C TYR A 736 -8.23 29.83 9.50
N GLU A 737 -9.42 30.42 9.36
CA GLU A 737 -10.02 31.32 10.35
C GLU A 737 -10.25 30.61 11.69
N PHE A 738 -10.77 29.37 11.67
CA PHE A 738 -10.88 28.52 12.86
C PHE A 738 -9.51 28.24 13.50
N ILE A 739 -8.49 27.88 12.72
CA ILE A 739 -7.14 27.59 13.23
C ILE A 739 -6.54 28.84 13.88
N GLU A 740 -6.65 30.01 13.25
CA GLU A 740 -6.21 31.28 13.85
C GLU A 740 -6.98 31.58 15.15
N HIS A 741 -8.30 31.37 15.21
CA HIS A 741 -9.08 31.54 16.43
C HIS A 741 -8.67 30.55 17.54
N CYS A 742 -8.40 29.28 17.21
CA CYS A 742 -7.96 28.27 18.18
C CYS A 742 -6.57 28.59 18.77
N LEU A 743 -5.66 29.07 17.92
CA LEU A 743 -4.28 29.42 18.28
C LEU A 743 -4.16 30.78 19.01
N SER A 744 -5.08 31.71 18.75
CA SER A 744 -5.10 33.05 19.39
C SER A 744 -5.85 33.10 20.72
N SER A 745 -6.85 32.23 20.93
CA SER A 745 -7.70 32.22 22.13
C SER A 745 -7.09 31.55 23.36
N VAL A 746 -5.86 31.05 23.29
CA VAL A 746 -5.19 30.35 24.40
C VAL A 746 -4.40 31.32 25.29
N ASP A 747 -4.69 31.30 26.59
CA ASP A 747 -3.85 31.95 27.60
C ASP A 747 -2.56 31.12 27.80
N ARG A 748 -1.46 31.52 27.15
CA ARG A 748 -0.16 30.82 27.24
C ARG A 748 0.53 30.92 28.61
N GLN A 749 0.03 31.71 29.55
CA GLN A 749 0.50 31.67 30.95
C GLN A 749 -0.10 30.48 31.68
N LYS A 750 -1.38 30.17 31.43
CA LYS A 750 -2.11 29.02 31.98
C LYS A 750 -1.84 27.74 31.19
N GLN A 751 -1.85 27.83 29.87
CA GLN A 751 -1.73 26.71 28.95
C GLN A 751 -0.48 26.90 28.07
N PRO A 752 0.71 26.69 28.65
CA PRO A 752 1.98 26.93 27.96
C PRO A 752 2.20 25.98 26.78
N TRP A 753 1.55 24.80 26.75
CA TRP A 753 1.77 23.77 25.73
C TRP A 753 0.71 23.84 24.63
N LEU A 754 1.09 24.41 23.48
CA LEU A 754 0.21 24.59 22.32
C LEU A 754 0.57 23.59 21.22
N VAL A 755 -0.35 22.66 20.94
CA VAL A 755 -0.14 21.55 20.01
C VAL A 755 -1.11 21.67 18.83
N PHE A 756 -0.58 21.59 17.62
CA PHE A 756 -1.38 21.49 16.39
C PHE A 756 -1.44 20.02 15.94
N LEU A 757 -2.62 19.55 15.55
CA LEU A 757 -2.87 18.19 15.09
C LEU A 757 -3.57 18.21 13.74
N ALA A 758 -3.08 17.39 12.81
CA ALA A 758 -3.67 17.16 11.49
C ALA A 758 -3.46 15.70 11.09
N HIS A 759 -4.18 15.20 10.09
CA HIS A 759 -3.93 13.87 9.56
C HIS A 759 -2.79 13.90 8.52
N ARG A 760 -3.04 14.39 7.30
CA ARG A 760 -1.99 14.51 6.27
C ARG A 760 -0.86 15.45 6.69
N VAL A 761 0.35 15.26 6.14
CA VAL A 761 1.53 16.01 6.57
C VAL A 761 1.58 17.41 5.97
N LEU A 762 0.93 18.37 6.63
CA LEU A 762 0.97 19.79 6.26
C LEU A 762 2.29 20.50 6.61
N GLY A 763 3.31 19.78 7.09
CA GLY A 763 4.53 20.38 7.67
C GLY A 763 5.81 19.90 7.01
N TYR A 764 6.33 18.79 7.51
CA TYR A 764 7.60 18.21 7.10
C TYR A 764 7.57 16.69 7.26
N SER A 765 7.71 15.96 6.16
CA SER A 765 8.02 14.54 6.11
C SER A 765 8.98 14.29 4.96
N SER A 766 9.85 13.29 5.10
CA SER A 766 10.72 12.79 4.05
C SER A 766 10.41 11.33 3.72
N ASP A 767 9.12 11.01 3.76
CA ASP A 767 8.55 9.87 3.05
C ASP A 767 8.96 9.86 1.57
N LEU A 768 9.03 8.68 0.98
CA LEU A 768 9.38 8.48 -0.42
C LEU A 768 8.30 9.07 -1.35
N SER A 769 7.01 8.91 -1.03
CA SER A 769 5.89 9.36 -1.87
C SER A 769 5.95 10.87 -2.16
N TYR A 770 5.95 11.71 -1.13
CA TYR A 770 6.10 13.16 -1.28
C TYR A 770 7.39 13.52 -2.02
N ALA A 771 8.50 12.81 -1.79
CA ALA A 771 9.78 13.09 -2.43
C ALA A 771 9.81 12.73 -3.93
N GLU A 772 9.05 11.73 -4.36
CA GLU A 772 8.86 11.38 -5.78
C GLU A 772 7.98 12.42 -6.50
N GLU A 773 7.02 13.03 -5.80
CA GLU A 773 6.28 14.21 -6.26
C GLU A 773 7.10 15.53 -6.19
N GLY A 774 8.33 15.48 -5.68
CA GLY A 774 9.22 16.64 -5.54
C GLY A 774 8.96 17.53 -4.30
N SER A 775 8.17 17.03 -3.36
CA SER A 775 7.75 17.67 -2.11
C SER A 775 8.42 17.07 -0.87
N PHE A 776 8.09 17.61 0.31
CA PHE A 776 8.40 17.07 1.65
C PHE A 776 7.22 17.28 2.62
N GLU A 777 6.00 17.23 2.06
CA GLU A 777 4.70 17.54 2.66
C GLU A 777 3.60 17.31 1.62
N GLU A 778 2.34 17.46 2.03
CA GLU A 778 1.24 17.76 1.12
C GLU A 778 1.48 19.08 0.34
N PRO A 779 1.22 19.13 -0.98
CA PRO A 779 1.34 20.36 -1.76
C PRO A 779 0.51 21.52 -1.16
N MET A 780 1.18 22.67 -0.91
CA MET A 780 0.62 23.86 -0.23
C MET A 780 0.34 23.67 1.28
N GLY A 781 0.89 22.63 1.90
CA GLY A 781 0.72 22.32 3.32
C GLY A 781 1.13 23.47 4.23
N ARG A 782 2.44 23.76 4.29
CA ARG A 782 2.98 24.71 5.28
C ARG A 782 2.84 26.17 4.88
N GLU A 783 2.74 26.54 3.61
CA GLU A 783 2.93 27.92 3.14
C GLU A 783 1.94 28.91 3.77
N SER A 784 0.67 28.50 3.92
CA SER A 784 -0.35 29.30 4.61
C SER A 784 -0.21 29.20 6.14
N LEU A 785 -0.09 27.97 6.67
CA LEU A 785 -0.26 27.69 8.10
C LEU A 785 0.98 28.01 8.94
N GLN A 786 2.20 27.96 8.37
CA GLN A 786 3.42 28.31 9.10
C GLN A 786 3.41 29.76 9.59
N LYS A 787 2.68 30.65 8.91
CA LYS A 787 2.40 32.01 9.39
C LYS A 787 1.72 31.98 10.76
N LEU A 788 0.67 31.18 10.92
CA LEU A 788 -0.08 31.04 12.17
C LEU A 788 0.73 30.30 13.24
N TRP A 789 1.36 29.18 12.88
CA TRP A 789 2.20 28.39 13.78
C TRP A 789 3.35 29.22 14.37
N GLN A 790 3.98 30.05 13.55
CA GLN A 790 5.03 30.97 14.00
C GLN A 790 4.46 32.14 14.81
N LYS A 791 3.45 32.84 14.29
CA LYS A 791 2.78 33.99 14.94
C LYS A 791 2.33 33.66 16.37
N TYR A 792 1.67 32.53 16.56
CA TYR A 792 1.14 32.07 17.86
C TYR A 792 2.07 31.11 18.62
N LYS A 793 3.24 30.80 18.07
CA LYS A 793 4.28 29.92 18.65
C LYS A 793 3.71 28.56 19.06
N VAL A 794 3.21 27.81 18.09
CA VAL A 794 2.94 26.38 18.25
C VAL A 794 4.23 25.68 18.65
N ASP A 795 4.13 24.77 19.61
CA ASP A 795 5.31 24.10 20.16
C ASP A 795 5.65 22.84 19.37
N ILE A 796 4.60 22.07 19.07
CA ILE A 796 4.66 20.81 18.36
C ILE A 796 3.47 20.72 17.40
N ALA A 797 3.74 20.42 16.13
CA ALA A 797 2.74 20.04 15.14
C ALA A 797 2.92 18.54 14.82
N ILE A 798 1.86 17.75 14.95
CA ILE A 798 1.91 16.28 14.79
C ILE A 798 0.93 15.83 13.70
N TYR A 799 1.39 14.91 12.86
CA TYR A 799 0.71 14.39 11.67
C TYR A 799 0.59 12.85 11.73
N GLY A 800 -0.44 12.31 11.07
CA GLY A 800 -0.54 10.91 10.67
C GLY A 800 -0.10 10.73 9.21
N HIS A 801 -0.84 9.91 8.46
CA HIS A 801 -0.79 9.63 7.01
C HIS A 801 0.48 8.94 6.51
N VAL A 802 1.64 9.42 6.96
CA VAL A 802 2.94 8.81 6.70
C VAL A 802 3.16 7.72 7.74
N HIS A 803 3.13 6.46 7.31
CA HIS A 803 3.19 5.25 8.14
C HIS A 803 4.61 4.95 8.67
N ASN A 804 5.24 5.94 9.30
CA ASN A 804 6.52 5.81 10.00
C ASN A 804 6.59 6.84 11.14
N TYR A 805 7.78 7.03 11.72
CA TYR A 805 8.04 8.15 12.64
C TYR A 805 9.19 9.02 12.15
N GLU A 806 8.97 10.32 12.04
CA GLU A 806 10.02 11.31 11.80
C GLU A 806 9.82 12.55 12.67
N ARG A 807 10.92 13.12 13.17
CA ARG A 807 10.93 14.36 13.96
C ARG A 807 11.92 15.39 13.42
N THR A 808 11.48 16.63 13.33
CA THR A 808 12.31 17.76 12.91
C THR A 808 13.08 18.43 14.05
N CYS A 809 14.02 19.30 13.68
CA CYS A 809 14.45 20.42 14.52
C CYS A 809 13.29 21.42 14.69
N PRO A 810 13.34 22.34 15.67
CA PRO A 810 12.55 23.56 15.63
C PRO A 810 12.87 24.29 14.31
N VAL A 811 11.84 24.50 13.49
CA VAL A 811 11.97 24.86 12.07
C VAL A 811 10.95 25.94 11.70
N TYR A 812 11.33 26.79 10.76
CA TYR A 812 10.47 27.77 10.09
C TYR A 812 11.06 28.05 8.70
N GLN A 813 10.23 28.18 7.66
CA GLN A 813 10.67 28.39 6.26
C GLN A 813 11.80 27.43 5.83
N ASN A 814 11.68 26.15 6.23
CA ASN A 814 12.57 25.03 5.95
C ASN A 814 14.00 25.16 6.56
N ILE A 815 14.21 26.14 7.46
CA ILE A 815 15.48 26.40 8.16
C ILE A 815 15.33 26.04 9.64
N CYS A 816 16.29 25.28 10.20
CA CYS A 816 16.32 25.03 11.65
C CYS A 816 16.60 26.34 12.42
N THR A 817 15.64 26.75 13.24
CA THR A 817 15.71 27.94 14.09
C THR A 817 16.46 27.69 15.39
N ASN A 818 16.58 26.41 15.78
CA ASN A 818 17.39 25.95 16.92
C ASN A 818 18.23 24.72 16.50
N LYS A 819 19.43 24.59 17.09
CA LYS A 819 20.40 23.52 16.78
C LYS A 819 20.37 22.37 17.78
N GLU A 820 19.66 22.52 18.91
CA GLU A 820 19.49 21.47 19.90
C GLU A 820 18.73 20.27 19.33
N LYS A 821 19.03 19.08 19.87
CA LYS A 821 18.42 17.82 19.41
C LYS A 821 17.53 17.13 20.44
N LYS A 822 17.74 17.40 21.74
CA LYS A 822 17.05 16.74 22.86
C LYS A 822 16.71 17.63 24.06
N TYR A 823 17.42 18.74 24.30
CA TYR A 823 17.22 19.57 25.48
C TYR A 823 17.03 21.05 25.12
N TYR A 824 15.82 21.38 24.65
CA TYR A 824 15.46 22.74 24.28
C TYR A 824 15.27 23.61 25.52
N LYS A 825 15.81 24.83 25.47
CA LYS A 825 15.72 25.81 26.56
C LYS A 825 15.27 27.17 26.04
N GLY A 826 14.37 27.82 26.77
CA GLY A 826 13.85 29.14 26.41
C GLY A 826 13.09 29.16 25.08
N ALA A 827 13.30 30.23 24.30
CA ALA A 827 12.65 30.41 23.01
C ALA A 827 13.20 29.44 21.93
N LEU A 828 12.29 28.68 21.30
CA LEU A 828 12.59 27.72 20.22
C LEU A 828 12.78 28.40 18.86
N ASN A 829 12.22 29.60 18.69
CA ASN A 829 12.20 30.41 17.46
C ASN A 829 11.50 29.77 16.24
N GLY A 830 10.92 28.57 16.38
CA GLY A 830 10.24 27.79 15.33
C GLY A 830 9.50 26.59 15.94
N THR A 831 8.59 25.98 15.18
CA THR A 831 7.76 24.83 15.61
C THR A 831 8.53 23.52 15.45
N ILE A 832 8.31 22.52 16.32
CA ILE A 832 8.79 21.14 16.09
C ILE A 832 7.71 20.36 15.33
N HIS A 833 8.06 19.75 14.21
CA HIS A 833 7.14 18.95 13.41
C HIS A 833 7.43 17.45 13.60
N VAL A 834 6.38 16.63 13.61
CA VAL A 834 6.46 15.19 13.86
C VAL A 834 5.49 14.43 12.95
N ALA A 835 5.98 13.53 12.11
CA ALA A 835 5.16 12.47 11.52
C ALA A 835 5.07 11.30 12.51
N ALA A 836 3.85 10.80 12.75
CA ALA A 836 3.54 9.78 13.76
C ALA A 836 2.42 8.83 13.31
N GLY A 837 2.34 8.53 12.01
CA GLY A 837 1.42 7.55 11.43
C GLY A 837 1.91 6.10 11.52
N GLY A 838 3.03 5.83 12.18
CA GLY A 838 3.52 4.47 12.43
C GLY A 838 2.65 3.61 13.36
N ALA A 839 1.36 3.87 13.61
CA ALA A 839 0.63 3.15 14.66
C ALA A 839 0.12 1.76 14.24
N GLY A 840 -0.09 1.51 12.95
CA GLY A 840 -0.76 0.27 12.52
C GLY A 840 -0.54 -0.10 11.08
N ALA A 841 -0.88 0.79 10.15
CA ALA A 841 -0.85 0.54 8.71
C ALA A 841 0.54 0.25 8.13
N SER A 842 0.58 -0.54 7.05
CA SER A 842 1.78 -0.90 6.28
C SER A 842 2.77 0.25 6.15
N LEU A 843 3.96 0.06 6.74
CA LEU A 843 4.97 1.09 6.88
C LEU A 843 5.39 1.71 5.53
N SER A 844 5.63 3.02 5.52
CA SER A 844 6.02 3.78 4.33
C SER A 844 7.51 4.16 4.36
N GLU A 845 8.22 3.96 3.25
CA GLU A 845 9.68 4.12 3.19
C GLU A 845 10.10 5.61 3.15
N PHE A 846 11.30 5.90 3.67
CA PHE A 846 11.88 7.23 3.58
C PHE A 846 12.65 7.43 2.28
N THR A 847 12.62 8.64 1.71
CA THR A 847 13.52 8.99 0.62
C THR A 847 15.00 8.93 1.05
N THR A 848 15.85 8.60 0.08
CA THR A 848 17.31 8.55 0.24
C THR A 848 17.92 9.93 0.54
N LEU A 849 17.19 11.01 0.26
CA LEU A 849 17.57 12.36 0.67
C LEU A 849 17.39 12.54 2.19
N GLN A 850 18.38 13.18 2.84
CA GLN A 850 18.28 13.56 4.25
C GLN A 850 18.27 15.10 4.40
N PRO A 851 17.08 15.74 4.44
CA PRO A 851 16.97 17.16 4.73
C PRO A 851 17.61 17.54 6.06
N LYS A 852 18.22 18.72 6.12
CA LYS A 852 18.94 19.21 7.32
C LYS A 852 18.05 19.36 8.57
N TRP A 853 16.73 19.46 8.38
CA TRP A 853 15.76 19.55 9.46
C TRP A 853 15.40 18.19 10.08
N SER A 854 15.63 17.07 9.40
CA SER A 854 15.36 15.72 9.92
C SER A 854 16.35 15.39 11.05
N LEU A 855 15.85 15.23 12.28
CA LEU A 855 16.67 14.88 13.45
C LEU A 855 16.62 13.39 13.81
N PHE A 856 15.49 12.74 13.57
CA PHE A 856 15.29 11.32 13.84
C PHE A 856 14.25 10.74 12.87
N ARG A 857 14.47 9.51 12.43
CA ARG A 857 13.58 8.71 11.57
C ARG A 857 13.52 7.29 12.11
N ASP A 858 12.38 6.62 11.96
CA ASP A 858 12.20 5.22 12.35
C ASP A 858 11.15 4.53 11.47
N TYR A 859 11.55 3.44 10.81
CA TYR A 859 10.69 2.59 9.99
C TYR A 859 10.28 1.36 10.81
N ASP A 860 9.29 1.55 11.68
CA ASP A 860 8.73 0.55 12.60
C ASP A 860 7.42 1.09 13.18
N TYR A 861 6.67 0.26 13.89
CA TYR A 861 5.43 0.68 14.51
C TYR A 861 5.65 1.38 15.86
N GLY A 862 4.95 2.49 16.12
CA GLY A 862 5.06 3.28 17.35
C GLY A 862 4.03 4.39 17.50
N PHE A 863 4.12 5.12 18.63
CA PHE A 863 3.24 6.22 19.01
C PHE A 863 3.97 7.26 19.86
N VAL A 864 3.42 8.47 19.95
CA VAL A 864 3.96 9.56 20.78
C VAL A 864 3.30 9.58 22.15
N LYS A 865 4.10 9.87 23.18
CA LYS A 865 3.65 10.25 24.52
C LYS A 865 4.22 11.62 24.91
N LEU A 866 3.34 12.56 25.21
CA LEU A 866 3.71 13.84 25.85
C LEU A 866 3.49 13.72 27.36
N THR A 867 4.42 14.23 28.16
CA THR A 867 4.26 14.37 29.61
C THR A 867 4.64 15.79 30.02
N ALA A 868 3.64 16.62 30.32
CA ALA A 868 3.89 17.88 31.02
C ALA A 868 4.04 17.57 32.51
N PHE A 869 5.16 17.98 33.11
CA PHE A 869 5.38 17.84 34.55
C PHE A 869 4.84 19.05 35.32
N ASP A 870 5.03 20.22 34.73
CA ASP A 870 4.67 21.53 35.23
C ASP A 870 4.54 22.52 34.05
N HIS A 871 4.32 23.80 34.35
CA HIS A 871 4.13 24.85 33.34
C HIS A 871 5.40 25.20 32.54
N SER A 872 6.59 24.85 33.02
CA SER A 872 7.86 25.14 32.37
C SER A 872 8.52 23.93 31.71
N ASN A 873 8.16 22.70 32.10
CA ASN A 873 8.82 21.46 31.66
C ASN A 873 7.88 20.45 30.96
N LEU A 874 8.08 20.30 29.64
CA LEU A 874 7.47 19.26 28.80
C LEU A 874 8.51 18.19 28.41
N LEU A 875 8.11 16.92 28.46
CA LEU A 875 8.82 15.78 27.89
C LEU A 875 8.01 15.18 26.74
N PHE A 876 8.69 14.93 25.62
CA PHE A 876 8.22 14.15 24.49
C PHE A 876 8.94 12.81 24.46
N GLU A 877 8.19 11.72 24.26
CA GLU A 877 8.71 10.37 24.07
C GLU A 877 8.05 9.72 22.85
N TYR A 878 8.85 9.24 21.89
CA TYR A 878 8.38 8.32 20.86
C TYR A 878 8.64 6.88 21.32
N LYS A 879 7.60 6.05 21.31
CA LYS A 879 7.58 4.70 21.86
C LYS A 879 7.20 3.68 20.78
N LYS A 880 8.01 2.64 20.58
CA LYS A 880 7.68 1.57 19.61
C LYS A 880 6.59 0.65 20.17
N SER A 881 5.64 0.27 19.32
CA SER A 881 4.50 -0.58 19.68
C SER A 881 4.90 -2.03 19.95
N ARG A 882 6.02 -2.50 19.39
CA ARG A 882 6.53 -3.87 19.63
C ARG A 882 6.92 -4.15 21.08
N ASP A 883 7.43 -3.16 21.82
CA ASP A 883 7.95 -3.35 23.19
C ASP A 883 7.54 -2.27 24.21
N GLY A 884 6.93 -1.17 23.79
CA GLY A 884 6.50 -0.07 24.66
C GLY A 884 7.64 0.77 25.23
N LYS A 885 8.87 0.65 24.71
CA LYS A 885 10.04 1.42 25.16
C LYS A 885 10.20 2.70 24.35
N VAL A 886 10.88 3.68 24.94
CA VAL A 886 11.23 4.96 24.29
C VAL A 886 12.44 4.77 23.38
N TYR A 887 12.33 5.21 22.11
CA TYR A 887 13.44 5.16 21.13
C TYR A 887 13.95 6.56 20.73
N ASP A 888 13.08 7.57 20.73
CA ASP A 888 13.46 8.98 20.63
C ASP A 888 12.74 9.82 21.67
N SER A 889 13.36 10.93 22.08
CA SER A 889 12.82 11.82 23.10
C SER A 889 13.50 13.18 23.11
N PHE A 890 12.75 14.20 23.51
CA PHE A 890 13.26 15.53 23.81
C PHE A 890 12.51 16.17 24.97
N ARG A 891 13.09 17.23 25.55
CA ARG A 891 12.46 18.08 26.56
C ARG A 891 12.47 19.54 26.12
N ILE A 892 11.41 20.27 26.46
CA ILE A 892 11.35 21.72 26.41
C ILE A 892 11.33 22.23 27.86
N SER A 893 12.25 23.12 28.21
CA SER A 893 12.36 23.74 29.53
C SER A 893 12.46 25.26 29.38
N ARG A 894 11.37 25.99 29.63
CA ARG A 894 11.23 27.43 29.35
C ARG A 894 10.20 28.06 30.27
N ASP A 895 10.22 29.38 30.41
CA ASP A 895 9.23 30.13 31.19
C ASP A 895 8.25 30.89 30.29
N TYR A 896 7.15 31.39 30.85
CA TYR A 896 6.17 32.21 30.11
C TYR A 896 6.80 33.42 29.40
N ARG A 897 7.83 34.04 29.99
CA ARG A 897 8.64 35.11 29.35
C ARG A 897 9.25 34.70 28.01
N ASP A 898 9.61 33.43 27.84
CA ASP A 898 10.22 32.91 26.61
C ASP A 898 9.16 32.66 25.52
N ILE A 899 7.91 32.43 25.92
CA ILE A 899 6.76 32.40 25.01
C ILE A 899 6.39 33.83 24.57
N LEU A 900 6.55 34.83 25.45
CA LEU A 900 6.33 36.24 25.10
C LEU A 900 7.45 36.85 24.24
N ALA A 901 8.72 36.50 24.48
CA ALA A 901 9.88 37.08 23.81
C ALA A 901 9.79 37.00 22.27
N CYS A 902 10.04 38.11 21.56
CA CYS A 902 9.89 38.18 20.10
C CYS A 902 10.80 37.20 19.35
N THR A 903 10.27 36.58 18.31
CA THR A 903 10.98 35.70 17.37
C THR A 903 10.75 36.17 15.92
N VAL A 904 11.45 35.59 14.95
CA VAL A 904 11.17 35.87 13.52
C VAL A 904 9.68 35.63 13.21
N ASP A 905 9.06 36.57 12.50
CA ASP A 905 7.63 36.62 12.17
C ASP A 905 6.64 36.44 13.35
N SER A 906 7.11 36.63 14.59
CA SER A 906 6.28 36.67 15.79
C SER A 906 6.82 37.69 16.79
N CYS A 907 6.54 38.96 16.51
CA CYS A 907 6.77 40.09 17.41
C CYS A 907 5.56 41.04 17.35
N PRO A 908 4.80 41.21 18.45
CA PRO A 908 3.65 42.11 18.48
C PRO A 908 4.02 43.57 18.20
N SER A 909 3.07 44.35 17.66
CA SER A 909 3.24 45.78 17.44
C SER A 909 3.44 46.54 18.76
N THR A 910 4.50 47.33 18.86
CA THR A 910 4.79 48.22 19.99
C THR A 910 4.40 49.66 19.68
N THR A 911 4.21 50.48 20.73
CA THR A 911 4.10 51.94 20.62
C THR A 911 5.36 52.59 21.19
N LEU A 912 5.67 53.81 20.70
CA LEU A 912 6.74 54.65 21.25
C LEU A 912 6.27 55.55 22.40
N ALA A 913 4.99 55.51 22.76
CA ALA A 913 4.48 56.18 23.95
C ALA A 913 5.10 55.58 25.22
N SER A 914 5.37 56.43 26.22
CA SER A 914 6.00 56.10 27.50
C SER A 914 5.27 56.79 28.65
#